data_AF-A0A8H5WUE4-F1
#
_entry.id   AF-A0A8H5WUE4-F1
#
_cell.length_a   1.000
_cell.length_b   1.000
_cell.length_c   1.000
_cell.angle_alpha   90.00
_cell.angle_beta   90.00
_cell.angle_gamma   90.00
#
_symmetry.space_group_name_H-M   'P 1'
#
loop_
_entity.id
_entity.type
_entity.pdbx_description
1 polymer ?
#
loop_
_entity_poly.entity_id
_entity_poly.type
_entity_poly.pdbx_seq_one_letter_code
_entity_poly.pdbx_strand_id
1 'polypeptide(L)'
;MSLDVLGKPIDDVIVVDQPCLTNAILARDVDTVESMLSSGVDPNARRVGKEISVWRSVDGRHMKPERQDPNSYHELHPLDLAMTSRSACRPIVELLLIHGADPNSRYPRTTIAHRVLERRGSDPNMTYSKRNMYLDLILRHPLLDVNLQDGDGSTLIQTALEVGDAEAAQILIDRGADLRCTDDSRRNILHLLSADDCGIELVQRVLASAPDLQYQFDKDGRAPLRYAIDCQKPGNPRDEVKLLISAGLDVTVQDANGDTPLHILFRRPFLLVADYYGDSVWQGFIKHTIDLLLSRGADINARNKTGETPVFGYFRAGSFKVDLDWAKLDENRHNLSKKWGGDRWKVNKELEEQIAEETEPKIWALFDEMGVDWSVVDAKDGVELSFEDRGMVTSDPTIVCLPGLGQDHRCYQYILPFLVGKYRVIRILWRNHGANSESTDKWSVEDQANDTIALLDSLQVQKFIPISHFQGGWCAMEMAARLGKTRVPAVLLTDFILTRPPPDFIKDLQMMQNKETWQQGQAPLIKKWLNNTSNKNVLDHCENDLDTNGFENWSYFCWLVEKNYERWGSPMGRLEAIKDPPLVRHVFSHPREEAYLAEHEEFARKHPDWFSFARLRGESHFSVVELPEAISLQLSHLVGQIKRR
;
A
#
# COMPACT_ATOMS: atom_id res chain seq x y z
N MET A 1 -26.80 -43.59 88.05
CA MET A 1 -28.07 -44.17 88.50
C MET A 1 -28.99 -43.00 88.84
N SER A 2 -30.18 -42.81 88.27
CA SER A 2 -31.01 -43.56 87.28
C SER A 2 -32.28 -42.72 87.00
N LEU A 3 -33.01 -42.77 85.89
CA LEU A 3 -33.00 -43.56 84.63
C LEU A 3 -33.70 -42.73 83.52
N ASP A 4 -33.24 -42.84 82.26
CA ASP A 4 -33.98 -43.30 81.05
C ASP A 4 -35.53 -43.25 80.97
N VAL A 5 -36.20 -43.14 79.81
CA VAL A 5 -36.01 -42.60 78.43
C VAL A 5 -37.48 -42.47 77.86
N LEU A 6 -37.74 -41.60 76.87
CA LEU A 6 -38.56 -41.84 75.64
C LEU A 6 -39.57 -40.71 75.29
N GLY A 7 -39.53 -40.13 74.08
CA GLY A 7 -38.46 -40.29 73.07
C GLY A 7 -38.74 -39.87 71.63
N LYS A 8 -37.86 -40.42 70.78
CA LYS A 8 -37.72 -40.40 69.32
C LYS A 8 -36.95 -39.20 68.72
N PRO A 9 -36.09 -39.48 67.71
CA PRO A 9 -35.13 -38.50 67.19
C PRO A 9 -35.79 -37.58 66.17
N ILE A 10 -35.21 -36.39 66.04
CA ILE A 10 -35.28 -35.63 64.79
C ILE A 10 -34.10 -36.14 63.97
N ASP A 11 -34.36 -36.62 62.76
CA ASP A 11 -33.34 -37.22 61.89
C ASP A 11 -32.20 -36.25 61.59
N ASP A 12 -31.00 -36.80 61.36
CA ASP A 12 -29.77 -36.06 61.07
C ASP A 12 -29.88 -35.25 59.77
N VAL A 13 -30.42 -34.03 59.87
CA VAL A 13 -30.14 -32.98 58.88
C VAL A 13 -28.68 -32.58 59.06
N ILE A 14 -27.78 -33.31 58.42
CA ILE A 14 -26.40 -32.89 58.24
C ILE A 14 -26.46 -31.60 57.42
N VAL A 15 -26.29 -30.47 58.09
CA VAL A 15 -26.08 -29.18 57.44
C VAL A 15 -24.67 -29.23 56.84
N VAL A 16 -24.58 -29.79 55.63
CA VAL A 16 -23.35 -29.87 54.85
C VAL A 16 -22.99 -28.44 54.42
N ASP A 17 -22.05 -27.84 55.13
CA ASP A 17 -21.59 -26.49 54.85
C ASP A 17 -20.93 -26.40 53.45
N GLN A 18 -21.09 -25.27 52.76
CA GLN A 18 -20.63 -25.08 51.36
C GLN A 18 -19.12 -25.40 51.12
N PRO A 19 -18.19 -25.20 52.08
CA PRO A 19 -16.82 -25.66 51.94
C PRO A 19 -16.67 -27.17 51.69
N CYS A 20 -17.60 -28.00 52.16
CA CYS A 20 -17.54 -29.45 52.01
C CYS A 20 -17.60 -29.91 50.55
N LEU A 21 -18.48 -29.33 49.71
CA LEU A 21 -18.53 -29.65 48.28
C LEU A 21 -17.21 -29.28 47.58
N THR A 22 -16.66 -28.09 47.87
CA THR A 22 -15.37 -27.68 47.29
C THR A 22 -14.21 -28.59 47.73
N ASN A 23 -14.23 -29.08 48.98
CA ASN A 23 -13.24 -30.03 49.47
C ASN A 23 -13.41 -31.42 48.82
N ALA A 24 -14.65 -31.90 48.60
CA ALA A 24 -14.91 -33.17 47.93
C ALA A 24 -14.47 -33.15 46.45
N ILE A 25 -14.73 -32.04 45.74
CA ILE A 25 -14.23 -31.80 44.37
C ILE A 25 -12.69 -31.80 44.33
N LEU A 26 -12.03 -31.13 45.30
CA LEU A 26 -10.57 -31.13 45.42
C LEU A 26 -9.99 -32.51 45.78
N ALA A 27 -10.70 -33.29 46.59
CA ALA A 27 -10.38 -34.67 46.93
C ALA A 27 -10.66 -35.67 45.79
N ARG A 28 -11.47 -35.27 44.79
CA ARG A 28 -11.93 -36.07 43.63
C ARG A 28 -12.82 -37.26 44.03
N ASP A 29 -13.55 -37.09 45.13
CA ASP A 29 -14.46 -38.10 45.65
C ASP A 29 -15.81 -37.99 44.93
N VAL A 30 -15.98 -38.78 43.87
CA VAL A 30 -17.15 -38.77 43.00
C VAL A 30 -18.41 -39.16 43.79
N ASP A 31 -18.32 -40.20 44.60
CA ASP A 31 -19.44 -40.74 45.39
C ASP A 31 -19.91 -39.72 46.45
N THR A 32 -18.97 -39.05 47.12
CA THR A 32 -19.30 -37.97 48.07
C THR A 32 -19.89 -36.75 47.35
N VAL A 33 -19.40 -36.38 46.16
CA VAL A 33 -20.00 -35.28 45.37
C VAL A 33 -21.43 -35.63 44.94
N GLU A 34 -21.68 -36.84 44.40
CA GLU A 34 -23.01 -37.29 44.00
C GLU A 34 -23.98 -37.31 45.19
N SER A 35 -23.54 -37.81 46.34
CA SER A 35 -24.31 -37.82 47.59
C SER A 35 -24.67 -36.41 48.08
N MET A 36 -23.72 -35.46 48.04
CA MET A 36 -23.95 -34.06 48.40
C MET A 36 -24.94 -33.37 47.46
N LEU A 37 -24.77 -33.53 46.14
CA LEU A 37 -25.66 -32.93 45.14
C LEU A 37 -27.07 -33.53 45.18
N SER A 38 -27.18 -34.85 45.42
CA SER A 38 -28.46 -35.54 45.64
C SER A 38 -29.16 -35.11 46.92
N SER A 39 -28.41 -34.64 47.92
CA SER A 39 -28.93 -34.07 49.17
C SER A 39 -29.36 -32.60 49.05
N GLY A 40 -29.30 -32.01 47.86
CA GLY A 40 -29.75 -30.64 47.58
C GLY A 40 -28.72 -29.54 47.85
N VAL A 41 -27.42 -29.87 47.92
CA VAL A 41 -26.36 -28.86 47.97
C VAL A 41 -26.32 -28.10 46.63
N ASP A 42 -26.34 -26.76 46.68
CA ASP A 42 -26.29 -25.90 45.50
C ASP A 42 -24.96 -26.05 44.72
N PRO A 43 -24.99 -26.52 43.46
CA PRO A 43 -23.79 -26.69 42.64
C PRO A 43 -23.17 -25.37 42.15
N ASN A 44 -23.85 -24.23 42.34
CA ASN A 44 -23.39 -22.90 41.93
C ASN A 44 -22.73 -22.13 43.09
N ALA A 45 -22.93 -22.58 44.32
CA ALA A 45 -22.46 -21.93 45.54
C ALA A 45 -20.93 -21.75 45.55
N ARG A 46 -20.48 -20.51 45.48
CA ARG A 46 -19.06 -20.15 45.64
C ARG A 46 -18.70 -20.15 47.12
N ARG A 47 -17.57 -20.76 47.45
CA ARG A 47 -16.92 -20.50 48.73
C ARG A 47 -16.51 -19.03 48.78
N VAL A 48 -16.86 -18.34 49.87
CA VAL A 48 -16.40 -16.96 50.09
C VAL A 48 -14.91 -17.01 50.44
N GLY A 49 -14.12 -16.17 49.76
CA GLY A 49 -12.69 -16.02 50.03
C GLY A 49 -12.43 -15.63 51.49
N LYS A 50 -11.25 -15.95 52.01
CA LYS A 50 -10.89 -15.61 53.39
C LYS A 50 -10.84 -14.08 53.53
N GLU A 51 -11.66 -13.49 54.41
CA GLU A 51 -11.56 -12.07 54.75
C GLU A 51 -10.11 -11.73 55.12
N ILE A 52 -9.47 -10.87 54.33
CA ILE A 52 -8.14 -10.35 54.64
C ILE A 52 -8.36 -9.10 55.48
N SER A 53 -7.80 -9.09 56.68
CA SER A 53 -7.92 -7.98 57.63
C SER A 53 -7.55 -6.64 57.00
N VAL A 54 -8.50 -5.69 57.06
CA VAL A 54 -8.37 -4.36 56.48
C VAL A 54 -7.20 -3.61 57.10
N TRP A 55 -6.13 -3.40 56.34
CA TRP A 55 -5.09 -2.44 56.71
C TRP A 55 -5.56 -1.02 56.37
N ARG A 56 -5.91 -0.25 57.40
CA ARG A 56 -6.02 1.22 57.29
C ARG A 56 -4.63 1.83 57.41
N SER A 57 -4.25 2.65 56.43
CA SER A 57 -3.21 3.66 56.64
C SER A 57 -3.72 4.73 57.63
N VAL A 58 -2.82 5.26 58.45
CA VAL A 58 -3.14 6.20 59.56
C VAL A 58 -3.74 7.52 59.04
N ASP A 59 -3.46 7.87 57.78
CA ASP A 59 -3.97 9.05 57.08
C ASP A 59 -5.31 8.84 56.36
N GLY A 60 -5.83 7.60 56.32
CA GLY A 60 -7.11 7.25 55.70
C GLY A 60 -7.17 7.34 54.17
N ARG A 61 -6.06 7.65 53.49
CA ARG A 61 -6.05 7.96 52.03
C ARG A 61 -5.82 6.76 51.12
N HIS A 62 -5.45 5.61 51.67
CA HIS A 62 -5.19 4.39 50.91
C HIS A 62 -5.98 3.21 51.48
N MET A 63 -7.05 2.84 50.77
CA MET A 63 -7.69 1.53 50.85
C MET A 63 -7.16 0.66 49.69
N LYS A 64 -6.94 -0.63 49.93
CA LYS A 64 -6.98 -1.63 48.85
C LYS A 64 -8.41 -2.19 48.79
N PRO A 65 -8.97 -2.42 47.59
CA PRO A 65 -10.28 -3.07 47.47
C PRO A 65 -10.22 -4.51 48.01
N GLU A 66 -11.39 -5.06 48.32
CA GLU A 66 -11.58 -6.48 48.61
C GLU A 66 -10.96 -7.31 47.49
N ARG A 67 -10.19 -8.35 47.85
CA ARG A 67 -9.67 -9.28 46.85
C ARG A 67 -10.80 -10.18 46.38
N GLN A 68 -11.35 -9.86 45.21
CA GLN A 68 -12.01 -10.84 44.36
C GLN A 68 -11.01 -11.25 43.28
N ASP A 69 -10.22 -12.30 43.54
CA ASP A 69 -9.30 -12.84 42.53
C ASP A 69 -9.97 -14.07 41.90
N PRO A 70 -10.48 -13.98 40.66
CA PRO A 70 -11.12 -15.12 40.01
C PRO A 70 -10.14 -16.28 39.73
N ASN A 71 -8.83 -16.12 39.96
CA ASN A 71 -7.83 -17.20 39.90
C ASN A 71 -7.53 -17.82 41.29
N SER A 72 -8.13 -17.30 42.36
CA SER A 72 -8.11 -17.91 43.69
C SER A 72 -8.95 -19.19 43.69
N TYR A 73 -8.32 -20.34 43.95
CA TYR A 73 -9.01 -21.63 44.14
C TYR A 73 -10.11 -21.60 45.22
N HIS A 74 -10.08 -20.61 46.11
CA HIS A 74 -11.09 -20.45 47.15
C HIS A 74 -12.34 -19.69 46.70
N GLU A 75 -12.35 -19.10 45.49
CA GLU A 75 -13.42 -18.23 44.99
C GLU A 75 -14.03 -18.69 43.66
N LEU A 76 -13.56 -19.83 43.13
CA LEU A 76 -14.12 -20.46 41.92
C LEU A 76 -15.53 -21.01 42.21
N HIS A 77 -16.41 -20.97 41.20
CA HIS A 77 -17.62 -21.79 41.21
C HIS A 77 -17.25 -23.29 41.20
N PRO A 78 -18.05 -24.18 41.80
CA PRO A 78 -17.76 -25.63 41.83
C PRO A 78 -17.48 -26.24 40.45
N LEU A 79 -18.19 -25.78 39.41
CA LEU A 79 -17.98 -26.18 38.02
C LEU A 79 -16.58 -25.79 37.47
N ASP A 80 -16.14 -24.54 37.68
CA ASP A 80 -14.80 -24.06 37.27
C ASP A 80 -13.69 -24.71 38.13
N LEU A 81 -13.95 -24.95 39.41
CA LEU A 81 -13.05 -25.67 40.31
C LEU A 81 -12.80 -27.11 39.85
N ALA A 82 -13.87 -27.82 39.44
CA ALA A 82 -13.76 -29.18 38.92
C ALA A 82 -12.95 -29.23 37.61
N MET A 83 -13.13 -28.23 36.73
CA MET A 83 -12.38 -28.13 35.47
C MET A 83 -10.93 -27.66 35.61
N THR A 84 -10.55 -27.06 36.74
CA THR A 84 -9.19 -26.53 37.00
C THR A 84 -8.29 -27.40 37.87
N SER A 85 -8.84 -28.48 38.45
CA SER A 85 -8.07 -29.39 39.30
C SER A 85 -6.92 -30.06 38.53
N ARG A 86 -5.77 -30.25 39.20
CA ARG A 86 -4.50 -30.75 38.60
C ARG A 86 -4.56 -32.13 37.93
N SER A 87 -5.66 -32.85 38.03
CA SER A 87 -6.01 -33.89 37.07
C SER A 87 -7.51 -33.78 36.79
N ALA A 88 -7.86 -33.83 35.51
CA ALA A 88 -9.25 -33.77 35.08
C ALA A 88 -10.10 -34.88 35.73
N CYS A 89 -11.28 -34.50 36.22
CA CYS A 89 -12.32 -35.44 36.66
C CYS A 89 -13.61 -35.14 35.90
N ARG A 90 -13.79 -35.81 34.75
CA ARG A 90 -14.98 -35.64 33.90
C ARG A 90 -16.31 -36.02 34.59
N PRO A 91 -16.39 -37.12 35.37
CA PRO A 91 -17.64 -37.48 36.06
C PRO A 91 -18.16 -36.40 37.01
N ILE A 92 -17.28 -35.71 37.75
CA ILE A 92 -17.68 -34.61 38.66
C ILE A 92 -18.28 -33.42 37.88
N VAL A 93 -17.72 -33.09 36.71
CA VAL A 93 -18.26 -32.01 35.87
C VAL A 93 -19.63 -32.39 35.29
N GLU A 94 -19.79 -33.64 34.84
CA GLU A 94 -21.07 -34.16 34.34
C GLU A 94 -22.13 -34.20 35.45
N LEU A 95 -21.79 -34.66 36.66
CA LEU A 95 -22.68 -34.62 37.84
C LEU A 95 -23.10 -33.18 38.19
N LEU A 96 -22.15 -32.23 38.24
CA LEU A 96 -22.46 -30.83 38.53
C LEU A 96 -23.45 -30.25 37.51
N LEU A 97 -23.26 -30.49 36.23
CA LEU A 97 -24.18 -30.03 35.17
C LEU A 97 -25.56 -30.71 35.28
N ILE A 98 -25.62 -32.03 35.53
CA ILE A 98 -26.87 -32.79 35.74
C ILE A 98 -27.68 -32.22 36.91
N HIS A 99 -27.02 -31.81 37.99
CA HIS A 99 -27.65 -31.23 39.18
C HIS A 99 -27.89 -29.70 39.08
N GLY A 100 -27.63 -29.07 37.93
CA GLY A 100 -28.00 -27.68 37.67
C GLY A 100 -26.88 -26.64 37.88
N ALA A 101 -25.61 -27.02 37.73
CA ALA A 101 -24.53 -26.05 37.61
C ALA A 101 -24.72 -25.18 36.34
N ASP A 102 -24.67 -23.87 36.50
CA ASP A 102 -24.89 -22.89 35.44
C ASP A 102 -23.59 -22.61 34.65
N PRO A 103 -23.49 -23.01 33.37
CA PRO A 103 -22.32 -22.72 32.54
C PRO A 103 -22.15 -21.22 32.23
N ASN A 104 -23.19 -20.42 32.42
CA ASN A 104 -23.18 -18.97 32.19
C ASN A 104 -22.61 -18.17 33.38
N SER A 105 -22.31 -18.84 34.51
CA SER A 105 -21.80 -18.23 35.74
C SER A 105 -20.69 -17.21 35.50
N ARG A 106 -20.84 -16.01 36.10
CA ARG A 106 -20.03 -14.82 35.81
C ARG A 106 -19.12 -14.45 36.99
N TYR A 107 -17.89 -14.06 36.66
CA TYR A 107 -16.95 -13.34 37.51
C TYR A 107 -16.94 -11.85 37.11
N PRO A 108 -16.30 -10.94 37.89
CA PRO A 108 -16.32 -9.50 37.59
C PRO A 108 -15.73 -9.06 36.23
N ARG A 109 -15.01 -9.93 35.51
CA ARG A 109 -14.42 -9.64 34.19
C ARG A 109 -14.62 -10.73 33.12
N THR A 110 -15.10 -11.92 33.49
CA THR A 110 -15.12 -13.10 32.60
C THR A 110 -16.18 -14.09 33.06
N THR A 111 -16.48 -15.12 32.28
CA THR A 111 -17.46 -16.17 32.62
C THR A 111 -16.80 -17.55 32.61
N ILE A 112 -17.46 -18.56 33.18
CA ILE A 112 -16.93 -19.94 33.13
C ILE A 112 -16.66 -20.36 31.67
N ALA A 113 -17.61 -20.11 30.76
CA ALA A 113 -17.47 -20.46 29.35
C ALA A 113 -16.28 -19.77 28.64
N HIS A 114 -16.05 -18.46 28.88
CA HIS A 114 -14.88 -17.75 28.35
C HIS A 114 -13.56 -18.36 28.86
N ARG A 115 -13.47 -18.66 30.16
CA ARG A 115 -12.28 -19.31 30.74
C ARG A 115 -12.04 -20.73 30.24
N VAL A 116 -13.08 -21.43 29.76
CA VAL A 116 -12.94 -22.75 29.15
C VAL A 116 -12.34 -22.63 27.74
N LEU A 117 -12.69 -21.58 26.98
CA LEU A 117 -12.09 -21.21 25.68
C LEU A 117 -10.63 -20.75 25.81
N GLU A 118 -10.33 -19.84 26.74
CA GLU A 118 -9.00 -19.26 26.95
C GLU A 118 -7.93 -20.26 27.41
N ARG A 119 -8.33 -21.33 28.12
CA ARG A 119 -7.40 -22.28 28.76
C ARG A 119 -7.01 -23.42 27.82
N ARG A 120 -5.71 -23.55 27.57
CA ARG A 120 -5.13 -24.73 26.91
C ARG A 120 -5.32 -26.00 27.74
N GLY A 121 -5.54 -27.13 27.06
CA GLY A 121 -5.79 -28.42 27.70
C GLY A 121 -4.60 -28.95 28.49
N SER A 122 -4.88 -29.54 29.65
CA SER A 122 -3.91 -30.32 30.43
C SER A 122 -4.19 -31.81 30.25
N ASP A 123 -3.70 -32.39 29.14
CA ASP A 123 -3.77 -33.83 28.90
C ASP A 123 -2.65 -34.55 29.67
N PRO A 124 -2.94 -35.51 30.58
CA PRO A 124 -1.91 -36.29 31.28
C PRO A 124 -1.07 -37.19 30.36
N ASN A 125 -1.58 -37.52 29.17
CA ASN A 125 -1.00 -38.50 28.25
C ASN A 125 -0.49 -37.90 26.92
N MET A 126 -0.68 -36.60 26.67
CA MET A 126 -0.17 -35.92 25.48
C MET A 126 0.53 -34.60 25.79
N THR A 127 1.68 -34.40 25.16
CA THR A 127 2.43 -33.14 25.17
C THR A 127 1.61 -32.02 24.53
N TYR A 128 1.05 -31.13 25.35
CA TYR A 128 0.34 -29.91 24.94
C TYR A 128 -0.82 -30.10 23.94
N SER A 129 -1.92 -30.74 24.37
CA SER A 129 -3.19 -30.57 23.66
C SER A 129 -3.60 -29.09 23.66
N LYS A 130 -3.84 -28.49 22.49
CA LYS A 130 -4.21 -27.07 22.37
C LYS A 130 -5.53 -26.75 23.07
N ARG A 131 -6.50 -27.69 23.05
CA ARG A 131 -7.92 -27.44 23.36
C ARG A 131 -8.33 -28.05 24.71
N ASN A 132 -9.23 -27.36 25.39
CA ASN A 132 -9.76 -27.77 26.69
C ASN A 132 -10.68 -28.99 26.55
N MET A 133 -10.43 -30.08 27.30
CA MET A 133 -11.24 -31.31 27.20
C MET A 133 -12.70 -31.14 27.66
N TYR A 134 -12.99 -30.06 28.39
CA TYR A 134 -14.35 -29.72 28.83
C TYR A 134 -15.10 -28.81 27.86
N LEU A 135 -14.42 -28.30 26.82
CA LEU A 135 -14.99 -27.32 25.88
C LEU A 135 -16.29 -27.83 25.28
N ASP A 136 -16.31 -29.03 24.72
CA ASP A 136 -17.50 -29.60 24.07
C ASP A 136 -18.65 -29.82 25.04
N LEU A 137 -18.34 -30.20 26.28
CA LEU A 137 -19.34 -30.45 27.33
C LEU A 137 -20.03 -29.14 27.75
N ILE A 138 -19.29 -28.03 27.78
CA ILE A 138 -19.83 -26.70 28.09
C ILE A 138 -20.51 -26.08 26.86
N LEU A 139 -19.85 -26.02 25.70
CA LEU A 139 -20.38 -25.37 24.50
C LEU A 139 -21.63 -26.06 23.93
N ARG A 140 -21.76 -27.39 24.10
CA ARG A 140 -22.95 -28.14 23.67
C ARG A 140 -24.04 -28.21 24.75
N HIS A 141 -23.80 -27.64 25.95
CA HIS A 141 -24.78 -27.69 27.04
C HIS A 141 -26.07 -26.94 26.66
N PRO A 142 -27.28 -27.53 26.85
CA PRO A 142 -28.52 -26.89 26.41
C PRO A 142 -28.78 -25.51 27.02
N LEU A 143 -28.33 -25.29 28.26
CA LEU A 143 -28.53 -24.04 29.02
C LEU A 143 -27.45 -22.97 28.79
N LEU A 144 -26.41 -23.22 27.97
CA LEU A 144 -25.43 -22.19 27.65
C LEU A 144 -26.04 -21.16 26.69
N ASP A 145 -26.01 -19.89 27.08
CA ASP A 145 -26.19 -18.75 26.19
C ASP A 145 -24.95 -18.59 25.31
N VAL A 146 -25.10 -18.86 24.01
CA VAL A 146 -24.02 -18.77 23.03
C VAL A 146 -23.63 -17.33 22.69
N ASN A 147 -24.45 -16.35 23.08
CA ASN A 147 -24.22 -14.92 22.91
C ASN A 147 -23.75 -14.25 24.21
N LEU A 148 -23.43 -15.05 25.23
CA LEU A 148 -22.92 -14.58 26.52
C LEU A 148 -21.69 -13.68 26.31
N GLN A 149 -21.70 -12.52 26.96
CA GLN A 149 -20.59 -11.57 26.97
C GLN A 149 -19.79 -11.64 28.29
N ASP A 150 -18.48 -11.45 28.19
CA ASP A 150 -17.59 -11.27 29.34
C ASP A 150 -17.73 -9.88 29.99
N GLY A 151 -16.72 -9.43 30.74
CA GLY A 151 -16.71 -8.10 31.37
C GLY A 151 -16.20 -6.97 30.46
N ASP A 152 -15.52 -7.31 29.37
CA ASP A 152 -14.99 -6.37 28.38
C ASP A 152 -15.91 -6.27 27.15
N GLY A 153 -16.95 -7.12 27.06
CA GLY A 153 -18.00 -7.11 26.04
C GLY A 153 -17.81 -8.14 24.93
N SER A 154 -16.74 -8.93 24.98
CA SER A 154 -16.46 -9.99 24.02
C SER A 154 -17.49 -11.11 24.17
N THR A 155 -17.96 -11.64 23.03
CA THR A 155 -18.81 -12.83 22.98
C THR A 155 -17.97 -14.11 22.88
N LEU A 156 -18.57 -15.24 23.26
CA LEU A 156 -17.93 -16.56 23.14
C LEU A 156 -17.38 -16.86 21.75
N ILE A 157 -18.05 -16.42 20.68
CA ILE A 157 -17.59 -16.63 19.30
C ILE A 157 -16.38 -15.74 18.96
N GLN A 158 -16.34 -14.50 19.44
CA GLN A 158 -15.17 -13.63 19.27
C GLN A 158 -13.95 -14.23 19.97
N THR A 159 -14.09 -14.65 21.24
CA THR A 159 -13.01 -15.30 21.99
C THR A 159 -12.54 -16.59 21.32
N ALA A 160 -13.46 -17.43 20.81
CA ALA A 160 -13.11 -18.66 20.07
C ALA A 160 -12.23 -18.39 18.85
N LEU A 161 -12.51 -17.31 18.11
CA LEU A 161 -11.73 -16.90 16.94
C LEU A 161 -10.38 -16.30 17.33
N GLU A 162 -10.34 -15.47 18.37
CA GLU A 162 -9.10 -14.85 18.86
C GLU A 162 -8.10 -15.86 19.45
N VAL A 163 -8.57 -16.97 20.04
CA VAL A 163 -7.70 -18.08 20.47
C VAL A 163 -7.38 -19.08 19.36
N GLY A 164 -8.03 -18.96 18.19
CA GLY A 164 -7.82 -19.84 17.05
C GLY A 164 -8.43 -21.24 17.18
N ASP A 165 -9.59 -21.37 17.85
CA ASP A 165 -10.31 -22.65 17.97
C ASP A 165 -11.48 -22.71 16.96
N ALA A 166 -11.16 -23.13 15.74
CA ALA A 166 -12.10 -23.30 14.63
C ALA A 166 -13.33 -24.15 15.01
N GLU A 167 -13.14 -25.20 15.82
CA GLU A 167 -14.23 -26.12 16.14
C GLU A 167 -15.11 -25.57 17.25
N ALA A 168 -14.55 -24.84 18.22
CA ALA A 168 -15.33 -24.05 19.17
C ALA A 168 -16.22 -23.03 18.45
N ALA A 169 -15.65 -22.29 17.49
CA ALA A 169 -16.40 -21.36 16.66
C ALA A 169 -17.48 -22.08 15.84
N GLN A 170 -17.19 -23.25 15.27
CA GLN A 170 -18.18 -24.04 14.53
C GLN A 170 -19.35 -24.51 15.41
N ILE A 171 -19.09 -24.97 16.64
CA ILE A 171 -20.12 -25.37 17.61
C ILE A 171 -21.03 -24.19 17.97
N LEU A 172 -20.44 -22.99 18.15
CA LEU A 172 -21.17 -21.76 18.47
C LEU A 172 -22.05 -21.31 17.30
N ILE A 173 -21.53 -21.34 16.06
CA ILE A 173 -22.32 -21.05 14.85
C ILE A 173 -23.47 -22.04 14.68
N ASP A 174 -23.20 -23.35 14.83
CA ASP A 174 -24.22 -24.40 14.70
C ASP A 174 -25.32 -24.30 15.79
N ARG A 175 -25.05 -23.60 16.90
CA ARG A 175 -26.02 -23.26 17.95
C ARG A 175 -26.66 -21.88 17.81
N GLY A 176 -26.36 -21.12 16.76
CA GLY A 176 -26.98 -19.82 16.48
C GLY A 176 -26.36 -18.63 17.22
N ALA A 177 -25.04 -18.64 17.44
CA ALA A 177 -24.32 -17.45 17.88
C ALA A 177 -24.46 -16.28 16.88
N ASP A 178 -24.55 -15.06 17.39
CA ASP A 178 -24.70 -13.84 16.59
C ASP A 178 -23.39 -13.48 15.88
N LEU A 179 -23.40 -13.59 14.54
CA LEU A 179 -22.24 -13.27 13.70
C LEU A 179 -22.04 -11.76 13.50
N ARG A 180 -23.01 -10.93 13.92
CA ARG A 180 -22.95 -9.46 13.77
C ARG A 180 -22.38 -8.76 15.00
N CYS A 181 -21.88 -9.51 15.99
CA CYS A 181 -21.06 -8.97 17.06
C CYS A 181 -19.81 -8.26 16.49
N THR A 182 -19.41 -7.16 17.13
CA THR A 182 -18.17 -6.45 16.82
C THR A 182 -17.35 -6.22 18.08
N ASP A 183 -16.03 -6.22 17.96
CA ASP A 183 -15.14 -5.90 19.08
C ASP A 183 -15.06 -4.39 19.35
N ASP A 184 -14.24 -4.02 20.33
CA ASP A 184 -13.91 -2.63 20.65
C ASP A 184 -13.28 -1.83 19.50
N SER A 185 -12.78 -2.49 18.45
CA SER A 185 -12.26 -1.87 17.22
C SER A 185 -13.30 -1.84 16.08
N ARG A 186 -14.57 -2.19 16.35
CA ARG A 186 -15.63 -2.42 15.35
C ARG A 186 -15.32 -3.51 14.32
N ARG A 187 -14.34 -4.39 14.60
CA ARG A 187 -14.03 -5.58 13.80
C ARG A 187 -15.16 -6.60 14.00
N ASN A 188 -15.80 -6.98 12.91
CA ASN A 188 -16.73 -8.12 12.90
C ASN A 188 -15.97 -9.45 12.77
N ILE A 189 -16.69 -10.58 12.84
CA ILE A 189 -16.14 -11.94 12.68
C ILE A 189 -15.20 -12.12 11.48
N LEU A 190 -15.47 -11.54 10.30
CA LEU A 190 -14.59 -11.67 9.13
C LEU A 190 -13.26 -10.92 9.28
N HIS A 191 -13.22 -9.85 10.08
CA HIS A 191 -11.97 -9.15 10.43
C HIS A 191 -11.13 -9.90 11.48
N LEU A 192 -11.77 -10.74 12.29
CA LEU A 192 -11.13 -11.56 13.33
C LEU A 192 -10.65 -12.92 12.78
N LEU A 193 -11.27 -13.41 11.69
CA LEU A 193 -10.92 -14.67 11.06
C LEU A 193 -9.52 -14.64 10.41
N SER A 194 -8.59 -15.37 11.03
CA SER A 194 -7.37 -15.84 10.35
C SER A 194 -7.64 -17.17 9.65
N ALA A 195 -7.32 -17.25 8.35
CA ALA A 195 -7.49 -18.49 7.58
C ALA A 195 -6.61 -19.64 8.09
N ASP A 196 -5.49 -19.32 8.75
CA ASP A 196 -4.53 -20.28 9.31
C ASP A 196 -5.07 -21.07 10.52
N ASP A 197 -5.85 -20.42 11.39
CA ASP A 197 -6.35 -21.02 12.63
C ASP A 197 -7.83 -21.45 12.53
N CYS A 198 -8.61 -20.83 11.64
CA CYS A 198 -10.07 -21.03 11.55
C CYS A 198 -10.56 -21.82 10.33
N GLY A 199 -9.77 -21.94 9.27
CA GLY A 199 -10.09 -22.72 8.06
C GLY A 199 -11.10 -22.06 7.09
N ILE A 200 -11.07 -22.50 5.82
CA ILE A 200 -11.90 -21.95 4.73
C ILE A 200 -13.40 -22.16 4.99
N GLU A 201 -13.79 -23.34 5.49
CA GLU A 201 -15.20 -23.72 5.67
C GLU A 201 -15.94 -22.78 6.62
N LEU A 202 -15.26 -22.28 7.65
CA LEU A 202 -15.85 -21.34 8.60
C LEU A 202 -16.14 -19.99 7.92
N VAL A 203 -15.21 -19.48 7.11
CA VAL A 203 -15.39 -18.26 6.31
C VAL A 203 -16.56 -18.42 5.33
N GLN A 204 -16.66 -19.56 4.65
CA GLN A 204 -17.77 -19.86 3.72
C GLN A 204 -19.13 -19.89 4.44
N ARG A 205 -19.22 -20.49 5.64
CA ARG A 205 -20.47 -20.49 6.43
C ARG A 205 -20.85 -19.09 6.91
N VAL A 206 -19.88 -18.29 7.35
CA VAL A 206 -20.13 -16.90 7.77
C VAL A 206 -20.64 -16.06 6.59
N LEU A 207 -20.01 -16.18 5.41
CA LEU A 207 -20.47 -15.49 4.19
C LEU A 207 -21.84 -15.99 3.71
N ALA A 208 -22.15 -17.28 3.82
CA ALA A 208 -23.46 -17.82 3.47
C ALA A 208 -24.58 -17.33 4.41
N SER A 209 -24.25 -17.06 5.68
CA SER A 209 -25.22 -16.65 6.71
C SER A 209 -25.36 -15.13 6.84
N ALA A 210 -24.28 -14.38 6.60
CA ALA A 210 -24.20 -12.94 6.75
C ALA A 210 -23.24 -12.32 5.70
N PRO A 211 -23.60 -12.35 4.41
CA PRO A 211 -22.75 -11.91 3.30
C PRO A 211 -22.41 -10.41 3.34
N ASP A 212 -23.21 -9.60 4.05
CA ASP A 212 -23.00 -8.16 4.22
C ASP A 212 -21.74 -7.82 5.05
N LEU A 213 -21.28 -8.75 5.89
CA LEU A 213 -20.15 -8.52 6.81
C LEU A 213 -18.85 -8.19 6.08
N GLN A 214 -18.66 -8.66 4.83
CA GLN A 214 -17.46 -8.40 4.04
C GLN A 214 -17.34 -6.94 3.56
N TYR A 215 -18.46 -6.20 3.59
CA TYR A 215 -18.53 -4.79 3.19
C TYR A 215 -18.54 -3.82 4.38
N GLN A 216 -18.49 -4.34 5.60
CA GLN A 216 -18.45 -3.50 6.81
C GLN A 216 -17.01 -3.11 7.13
N PHE A 217 -16.84 -1.90 7.66
CA PHE A 217 -15.54 -1.37 8.06
C PHE A 217 -15.37 -1.33 9.58
N ASP A 218 -14.14 -1.58 10.01
CA ASP A 218 -13.68 -1.35 11.39
C ASP A 218 -13.56 0.16 11.73
N LYS A 219 -13.04 0.49 12.92
CA LYS A 219 -12.81 1.88 13.35
C LYS A 219 -11.80 2.63 12.46
N ASP A 220 -10.88 1.93 11.81
CA ASP A 220 -9.85 2.50 10.93
C ASP A 220 -10.28 2.56 9.45
N GLY A 221 -11.52 2.16 9.13
CA GLY A 221 -12.08 2.21 7.78
C GLY A 221 -11.71 1.03 6.86
N ARG A 222 -11.17 -0.06 7.43
CA ARG A 222 -10.66 -1.24 6.72
C ARG A 222 -11.76 -2.30 6.53
N ALA A 223 -11.82 -2.90 5.35
CA ALA A 223 -12.63 -4.10 5.08
C ALA A 223 -11.88 -5.39 5.50
N PRO A 224 -12.54 -6.54 5.72
CA PRO A 224 -11.89 -7.78 6.15
C PRO A 224 -10.72 -8.24 5.28
N LEU A 225 -10.84 -8.20 3.94
CA LEU A 225 -9.79 -8.64 3.02
C LEU A 225 -8.50 -7.80 3.14
N ARG A 226 -8.57 -6.56 3.67
CA ARG A 226 -7.41 -5.72 3.98
C ARG A 226 -6.42 -6.42 4.90
N TYR A 227 -6.94 -7.11 5.92
CA TYR A 227 -6.15 -7.70 7.00
C TYR A 227 -5.29 -8.85 6.49
N ALA A 228 -5.84 -9.75 5.67
CA ALA A 228 -5.04 -10.83 5.08
C ALA A 228 -3.90 -10.29 4.19
N ILE A 229 -4.14 -9.19 3.46
CA ILE A 229 -3.10 -8.56 2.64
C ILE A 229 -2.03 -7.85 3.52
N ASP A 230 -2.38 -7.34 4.71
CA ASP A 230 -1.41 -6.77 5.66
C ASP A 230 -0.62 -7.83 6.44
N CYS A 231 -1.30 -8.85 6.96
CA CYS A 231 -0.74 -9.87 7.85
C CYS A 231 0.28 -10.78 7.16
N GLN A 232 0.20 -10.91 5.84
CA GLN A 232 1.16 -11.67 5.05
C GLN A 232 2.59 -11.16 5.23
N LYS A 233 3.53 -12.10 5.33
CA LYS A 233 4.96 -11.85 5.51
C LYS A 233 5.76 -12.37 4.31
N PRO A 234 6.80 -11.65 3.86
CA PRO A 234 7.74 -12.15 2.87
C PRO A 234 8.26 -13.55 3.21
N GLY A 235 8.32 -14.43 2.22
CA GLY A 235 8.83 -15.79 2.39
C GLY A 235 7.93 -16.77 3.17
N ASN A 236 6.72 -16.37 3.58
CA ASN A 236 5.75 -17.29 4.19
C ASN A 236 4.81 -17.87 3.11
N PRO A 237 4.80 -19.20 2.83
CA PRO A 237 3.99 -19.81 1.77
C PRO A 237 2.49 -19.94 2.10
N ARG A 238 1.97 -19.14 3.05
CA ARG A 238 0.58 -19.19 3.49
C ARG A 238 -0.22 -18.17 2.69
N ASP A 239 -0.86 -18.66 1.63
CA ASP A 239 -1.73 -17.86 0.75
C ASP A 239 -3.06 -17.50 1.46
N GLU A 240 -3.06 -16.89 2.65
CA GLU A 240 -4.29 -16.48 3.38
C GLU A 240 -5.27 -15.72 2.49
N VAL A 241 -4.76 -14.77 1.70
CA VAL A 241 -5.54 -14.01 0.71
C VAL A 241 -6.22 -14.92 -0.33
N LYS A 242 -5.56 -15.99 -0.79
CA LYS A 242 -6.14 -16.97 -1.73
C LYS A 242 -7.19 -17.85 -1.08
N LEU A 243 -7.00 -18.21 0.19
CA LEU A 243 -7.98 -18.97 0.97
C LEU A 243 -9.26 -18.15 1.13
N LEU A 244 -9.15 -16.87 1.52
CA LEU A 244 -10.28 -15.94 1.65
C LEU A 244 -10.96 -15.62 0.31
N ILE A 245 -10.18 -15.35 -0.74
CA ILE A 245 -10.71 -15.15 -2.10
C ILE A 245 -11.39 -16.42 -2.64
N SER A 246 -10.95 -17.61 -2.22
CA SER A 246 -11.61 -18.88 -2.57
C SER A 246 -12.79 -19.22 -1.67
N ALA A 247 -12.89 -18.60 -0.48
CA ALA A 247 -14.08 -18.64 0.36
C ALA A 247 -15.22 -17.75 -0.17
N GLY A 248 -14.93 -16.84 -1.11
CA GLY A 248 -15.90 -15.98 -1.76
C GLY A 248 -15.90 -14.52 -1.30
N LEU A 249 -14.81 -14.04 -0.67
CA LEU A 249 -14.65 -12.62 -0.38
C LEU A 249 -14.54 -11.82 -1.69
N ASP A 250 -15.32 -10.75 -1.77
CA ASP A 250 -15.34 -9.80 -2.87
C ASP A 250 -13.99 -9.05 -2.97
N VAL A 251 -13.41 -9.07 -4.17
CA VAL A 251 -12.10 -8.47 -4.47
C VAL A 251 -12.19 -7.00 -4.91
N THR A 252 -13.41 -6.47 -5.05
CA THR A 252 -13.68 -5.11 -5.52
C THR A 252 -14.00 -4.13 -4.39
N VAL A 253 -14.13 -4.62 -3.14
CA VAL A 253 -14.49 -3.82 -1.96
C VAL A 253 -13.53 -2.64 -1.78
N GLN A 254 -14.08 -1.43 -1.75
CA GLN A 254 -13.33 -0.21 -1.48
C GLN A 254 -13.35 0.13 0.01
N ASP A 255 -12.20 0.55 0.55
CA ASP A 255 -12.09 1.05 1.92
C ASP A 255 -12.61 2.50 2.08
N ALA A 256 -12.45 3.09 3.27
CA ALA A 256 -12.85 4.47 3.53
C ALA A 256 -12.16 5.53 2.63
N ASN A 257 -11.03 5.22 1.99
CA ASN A 257 -10.31 6.06 1.03
C ASN A 257 -10.67 5.76 -0.43
N GLY A 258 -11.52 4.76 -0.69
CA GLY A 258 -11.78 4.25 -2.04
C GLY A 258 -10.76 3.20 -2.51
N ASP A 259 -9.84 2.76 -1.64
CA ASP A 259 -8.79 1.84 -2.03
C ASP A 259 -9.32 0.40 -2.11
N THR A 260 -9.12 -0.23 -3.27
CA THR A 260 -9.39 -1.66 -3.49
C THR A 260 -8.24 -2.54 -2.94
N PRO A 261 -8.45 -3.86 -2.76
CA PRO A 261 -7.40 -4.83 -2.47
C PRO A 261 -6.12 -4.71 -3.32
N LEU A 262 -6.22 -4.26 -4.58
CA LEU A 262 -5.06 -3.99 -5.42
C LEU A 262 -4.28 -2.74 -4.95
N HIS A 263 -4.92 -1.58 -4.71
CA HIS A 263 -4.23 -0.39 -4.17
C HIS A 263 -3.44 -0.71 -2.90
N ILE A 264 -4.08 -1.50 -2.05
CA ILE A 264 -3.55 -2.04 -0.80
C ILE A 264 -2.31 -2.90 -1.05
N LEU A 265 -2.37 -3.85 -1.99
CA LEU A 265 -1.27 -4.75 -2.33
C LEU A 265 -0.08 -4.00 -2.94
N PHE A 266 -0.34 -3.02 -3.80
CA PHE A 266 0.69 -2.21 -4.47
C PHE A 266 1.45 -1.26 -3.53
N ARG A 267 0.91 -0.94 -2.35
CA ARG A 267 1.63 -0.20 -1.30
C ARG A 267 2.65 -1.06 -0.53
N ARG A 268 2.64 -2.38 -0.72
CA ARG A 268 3.60 -3.28 -0.05
C ARG A 268 4.95 -3.25 -0.78
N PRO A 269 6.08 -3.54 -0.09
CA PRO A 269 7.38 -3.59 -0.74
C PRO A 269 7.39 -4.68 -1.82
N PHE A 270 7.85 -4.32 -3.03
CA PHE A 270 8.07 -5.28 -4.10
C PHE A 270 9.41 -5.96 -3.84
N LEU A 271 9.35 -7.26 -3.54
CA LEU A 271 10.50 -8.04 -3.11
C LEU A 271 10.96 -9.00 -4.19
N LEU A 272 12.27 -8.98 -4.46
CA LEU A 272 12.95 -9.89 -5.37
C LEU A 272 13.95 -10.71 -4.60
N VAL A 273 13.88 -12.03 -4.76
CA VAL A 273 14.91 -12.93 -4.26
C VAL A 273 15.79 -13.27 -5.45
N ALA A 274 17.04 -12.82 -5.42
CA ALA A 274 18.04 -13.24 -6.38
C ALA A 274 18.76 -14.46 -5.85
N ASP A 275 19.06 -15.42 -6.71
CA ASP A 275 19.85 -16.59 -6.34
C ASP A 275 21.37 -16.29 -6.34
N TYR A 276 22.18 -17.33 -6.12
CA TYR A 276 23.66 -17.23 -6.08
C TYR A 276 24.29 -16.74 -7.40
N TYR A 277 23.59 -16.87 -8.53
CA TYR A 277 24.05 -16.41 -9.85
C TYR A 277 23.59 -14.99 -10.18
N GLY A 278 22.68 -14.43 -9.38
CA GLY A 278 22.02 -13.15 -9.64
C GLY A 278 20.73 -13.29 -10.43
N ASP A 279 20.28 -14.52 -10.74
CA ASP A 279 19.01 -14.73 -11.42
C ASP A 279 17.87 -14.33 -10.47
N SER A 280 17.18 -13.25 -10.84
CA SER A 280 16.16 -12.62 -10.02
C SER A 280 14.78 -13.26 -10.25
N VAL A 281 14.30 -13.98 -9.25
CA VAL A 281 12.92 -14.47 -9.22
C VAL A 281 12.11 -13.49 -8.40
N TRP A 282 11.19 -12.80 -9.06
CA TRP A 282 10.12 -12.05 -8.41
C TRP A 282 9.52 -12.89 -7.30
N GLN A 283 9.26 -12.34 -6.11
CA GLN A 283 8.47 -13.10 -5.13
C GLN A 283 7.13 -13.44 -5.78
N GLY A 284 6.99 -14.71 -6.18
CA GLY A 284 5.86 -15.20 -6.96
C GLY A 284 4.55 -14.90 -6.27
N PHE A 285 4.56 -14.76 -4.95
CA PHE A 285 3.44 -14.33 -4.12
C PHE A 285 2.77 -13.00 -4.56
N ILE A 286 3.50 -11.89 -4.73
CA ILE A 286 2.84 -10.60 -5.07
C ILE A 286 2.22 -10.70 -6.46
N LYS A 287 2.99 -11.20 -7.45
CA LYS A 287 2.48 -11.42 -8.80
C LYS A 287 1.29 -12.37 -8.81
N HIS A 288 1.38 -13.53 -8.15
CA HIS A 288 0.29 -14.52 -8.03
C HIS A 288 -0.95 -13.93 -7.36
N THR A 289 -0.78 -13.00 -6.42
CA THR A 289 -1.92 -12.34 -5.75
C THR A 289 -2.54 -11.26 -6.63
N ILE A 290 -1.75 -10.51 -7.41
CA ILE A 290 -2.27 -9.63 -8.46
C ILE A 290 -3.01 -10.47 -9.51
N ASP A 291 -2.35 -11.47 -10.11
CA ASP A 291 -2.92 -12.40 -11.08
C ASP A 291 -4.24 -13.03 -10.56
N LEU A 292 -4.26 -13.44 -9.28
CA LEU A 292 -5.45 -13.97 -8.62
C LEU A 292 -6.56 -12.92 -8.50
N LEU A 293 -6.27 -11.73 -7.95
CA LEU A 293 -7.26 -10.65 -7.81
C LEU A 293 -7.85 -10.27 -9.18
N LEU A 294 -7.01 -10.08 -10.20
CA LEU A 294 -7.43 -9.80 -11.57
C LEU A 294 -8.30 -10.95 -12.14
N SER A 295 -7.90 -12.21 -11.95
CA SER A 295 -8.68 -13.38 -12.38
C SER A 295 -10.05 -13.52 -11.70
N ARG A 296 -10.29 -12.77 -10.61
CA ARG A 296 -11.56 -12.72 -9.87
C ARG A 296 -12.33 -11.41 -10.09
N GLY A 297 -11.91 -10.59 -11.06
CA GLY A 297 -12.61 -9.38 -11.45
C GLY A 297 -12.21 -8.11 -10.68
N ALA A 298 -11.08 -8.11 -9.97
CA ALA A 298 -10.50 -6.86 -9.51
C ALA A 298 -10.01 -6.05 -10.73
N ASP A 299 -10.28 -4.75 -10.72
CA ASP A 299 -9.86 -3.84 -11.79
C ASP A 299 -8.55 -3.13 -11.42
N ILE A 300 -7.54 -3.28 -12.29
CA ILE A 300 -6.21 -2.67 -12.15
C ILE A 300 -6.24 -1.15 -12.34
N ASN A 301 -7.32 -0.62 -12.91
CA ASN A 301 -7.54 0.80 -13.21
C ASN A 301 -8.66 1.42 -12.35
N ALA A 302 -9.20 0.69 -11.37
CA ALA A 302 -10.19 1.21 -10.43
C ALA A 302 -9.61 2.43 -9.70
N ARG A 303 -10.33 3.56 -9.67
CA ARG A 303 -9.83 4.79 -9.03
C ARG A 303 -10.30 4.94 -7.58
N ASN A 304 -9.36 5.26 -6.68
CA ASN A 304 -9.69 5.66 -5.30
C ASN A 304 -10.20 7.12 -5.23
N LYS A 305 -10.51 7.61 -4.02
CA LYS A 305 -11.01 8.99 -3.82
C LYS A 305 -10.00 10.09 -4.17
N THR A 306 -8.73 9.76 -4.37
CA THR A 306 -7.70 10.68 -4.87
C THR A 306 -7.50 10.61 -6.38
N GLY A 307 -8.34 9.85 -7.11
CA GLY A 307 -8.27 9.70 -8.56
C GLY A 307 -7.18 8.74 -9.05
N GLU A 308 -6.51 8.02 -8.15
CA GLU A 308 -5.39 7.13 -8.47
C GLU A 308 -5.84 5.71 -8.76
N THR A 309 -5.15 5.03 -9.66
CA THR A 309 -5.25 3.57 -9.85
C THR A 309 -4.38 2.82 -8.84
N PRO A 310 -4.56 1.50 -8.63
CA PRO A 310 -3.71 0.68 -7.76
C PRO A 310 -2.20 0.90 -7.90
N VAL A 311 -1.70 1.08 -9.12
CA VAL A 311 -0.26 1.16 -9.42
C VAL A 311 0.41 2.35 -8.73
N PHE A 312 -0.31 3.43 -8.44
CA PHE A 312 0.21 4.57 -7.69
C PHE A 312 0.65 4.21 -6.26
N GLY A 313 0.11 3.13 -5.69
CA GLY A 313 0.60 2.56 -4.42
C GLY A 313 2.09 2.20 -4.47
N TYR A 314 2.58 1.71 -5.61
CA TYR A 314 3.98 1.36 -5.81
C TYR A 314 4.86 2.62 -5.84
N PHE A 315 4.43 3.72 -6.47
CA PHE A 315 5.20 4.97 -6.48
C PHE A 315 5.17 5.73 -5.15
N ARG A 316 4.05 5.66 -4.42
CA ARG A 316 3.88 6.37 -3.13
C ARG A 316 4.53 5.65 -1.95
N ALA A 317 4.48 4.32 -1.91
CA ALA A 317 4.88 3.52 -0.74
C ALA A 317 5.71 2.27 -1.09
N GLY A 318 5.74 1.86 -2.35
CA GLY A 318 6.48 0.70 -2.81
C GLY A 318 7.99 0.93 -2.76
N SER A 319 8.63 0.49 -1.68
CA SER A 319 10.08 0.28 -1.70
C SER A 319 10.37 -1.02 -2.47
N PHE A 320 11.05 -0.91 -3.60
CA PHE A 320 11.73 -2.05 -4.23
C PHE A 320 12.85 -2.52 -3.30
N LYS A 321 12.90 -3.82 -2.96
CA LYS A 321 14.02 -4.40 -2.22
C LYS A 321 14.45 -5.73 -2.83
N VAL A 322 15.76 -5.88 -3.01
CA VAL A 322 16.38 -7.15 -3.34
C VAL A 322 16.80 -7.83 -2.05
N ASP A 323 16.45 -9.09 -1.88
CA ASP A 323 16.92 -9.90 -0.76
C ASP A 323 18.08 -10.81 -1.20
N LEU A 324 19.24 -10.55 -0.59
CA LEU A 324 20.49 -11.27 -0.80
C LEU A 324 20.90 -12.07 0.44
N ASP A 325 19.95 -12.73 1.10
CA ASP A 325 20.20 -13.52 2.33
C ASP A 325 21.33 -14.56 2.14
N TRP A 326 21.48 -15.15 0.96
CA TRP A 326 22.60 -16.05 0.64
C TRP A 326 23.97 -15.33 0.66
N ALA A 327 24.05 -14.08 0.19
CA ALA A 327 25.29 -13.30 0.18
C ALA A 327 25.72 -12.84 1.58
N LYS A 328 24.75 -12.75 2.51
CA LYS A 328 25.02 -12.53 3.93
C LYS A 328 25.68 -13.76 4.58
N LEU A 329 25.40 -14.96 4.07
CA LEU A 329 25.90 -16.25 4.56
C LEU A 329 27.20 -16.72 3.88
N ASP A 330 27.57 -16.21 2.70
CA ASP A 330 28.78 -16.66 1.98
C ASP A 330 30.09 -16.32 2.73
N GLU A 331 30.72 -17.35 3.31
CA GLU A 331 32.00 -17.24 4.02
C GLU A 331 33.17 -16.81 3.11
N ASN A 332 33.06 -16.96 1.78
CA ASN A 332 34.12 -16.65 0.81
C ASN A 332 34.22 -15.16 0.45
N ARG A 333 34.41 -14.30 1.47
CA ARG A 333 34.62 -12.84 1.35
C ARG A 333 35.63 -12.43 0.25
N HIS A 334 36.57 -13.30 -0.11
CA HIS A 334 37.61 -13.06 -1.11
C HIS A 334 37.17 -13.13 -2.58
N ASN A 335 36.12 -13.87 -2.93
CA ASN A 335 35.70 -14.01 -4.33
C ASN A 335 34.82 -12.83 -4.77
N LEU A 336 33.85 -12.47 -3.93
CA LEU A 336 32.98 -11.31 -4.16
C LEU A 336 33.74 -9.98 -4.13
N SER A 337 34.66 -9.78 -3.16
CA SER A 337 35.41 -8.52 -3.04
C SER A 337 36.41 -8.26 -4.18
N LYS A 338 36.86 -9.32 -4.87
CA LYS A 338 37.70 -9.21 -6.08
C LYS A 338 36.92 -8.80 -7.33
N LYS A 339 35.64 -9.17 -7.42
CA LYS A 339 34.77 -8.81 -8.55
C LYS A 339 34.12 -7.43 -8.37
N TRP A 340 33.77 -7.09 -7.12
CA TRP A 340 32.89 -5.95 -6.79
C TRP A 340 33.47 -4.99 -5.72
N GLY A 341 34.80 -4.86 -5.64
CA GLY A 341 35.41 -3.66 -5.04
C GLY A 341 35.23 -3.42 -3.53
N GLY A 342 35.54 -4.39 -2.67
CA GLY A 342 35.81 -4.12 -1.24
C GLY A 342 34.89 -4.83 -0.23
N ASP A 343 34.44 -4.09 0.79
CA ASP A 343 33.71 -4.66 1.94
C ASP A 343 32.29 -5.13 1.59
N ARG A 344 31.85 -6.22 2.25
CA ARG A 344 30.60 -6.94 1.93
C ARG A 344 29.37 -6.03 1.85
N TRP A 345 29.28 -4.98 2.68
CA TRP A 345 28.17 -4.04 2.63
C TRP A 345 28.10 -3.25 1.31
N LYS A 346 29.25 -2.84 0.75
CA LYS A 346 29.29 -2.17 -0.56
C LYS A 346 28.92 -3.12 -1.69
N VAL A 347 29.48 -4.34 -1.65
CA VAL A 347 29.17 -5.38 -2.64
C VAL A 347 27.68 -5.68 -2.68
N ASN A 348 27.05 -5.85 -1.52
CA ASN A 348 25.61 -6.08 -1.45
C ASN A 348 24.84 -4.88 -2.02
N LYS A 349 25.21 -3.64 -1.66
CA LYS A 349 24.53 -2.45 -2.18
C LYS A 349 24.67 -2.30 -3.71
N GLU A 350 25.86 -2.48 -4.26
CA GLU A 350 26.09 -2.41 -5.72
C GLU A 350 25.35 -3.54 -6.46
N LEU A 351 25.24 -4.73 -5.87
CA LEU A 351 24.48 -5.84 -6.44
C LEU A 351 22.95 -5.66 -6.30
N GLU A 352 22.47 -5.09 -5.19
CA GLU A 352 21.06 -4.67 -5.01
C GLU A 352 20.67 -3.61 -6.05
N GLU A 353 21.55 -2.63 -6.31
CA GLU A 353 21.36 -1.59 -7.34
C GLU A 353 21.35 -2.19 -8.75
N GLN A 354 22.31 -3.06 -9.10
CA GLN A 354 22.33 -3.72 -10.42
C GLN A 354 21.10 -4.61 -10.65
N ILE A 355 20.68 -5.41 -9.67
CA ILE A 355 19.49 -6.27 -9.80
C ILE A 355 18.21 -5.42 -9.91
N ALA A 356 18.17 -4.23 -9.27
CA ALA A 356 17.11 -3.26 -9.48
C ALA A 356 17.08 -2.76 -10.93
N GLU A 357 18.21 -2.27 -11.45
CA GLU A 357 18.34 -1.80 -12.84
C GLU A 357 17.94 -2.88 -13.87
N GLU A 358 18.35 -4.14 -13.66
CA GLU A 358 18.04 -5.26 -14.57
C GLU A 358 16.61 -5.79 -14.45
N THR A 359 15.95 -5.58 -13.31
CA THR A 359 14.58 -6.08 -13.07
C THR A 359 13.51 -5.02 -13.30
N GLU A 360 13.82 -3.73 -13.15
CA GLU A 360 12.86 -2.63 -13.38
C GLU A 360 12.14 -2.73 -14.74
N PRO A 361 12.82 -2.95 -15.88
CA PRO A 361 12.15 -3.10 -17.18
C PRO A 361 11.11 -4.23 -17.22
N LYS A 362 11.30 -5.29 -16.41
CA LYS A 362 10.35 -6.40 -16.26
C LYS A 362 9.13 -5.98 -15.41
N ILE A 363 9.30 -5.04 -14.47
CA ILE A 363 8.18 -4.45 -13.70
C ILE A 363 7.29 -3.64 -14.64
N TRP A 364 7.91 -2.79 -15.46
CA TRP A 364 7.20 -1.96 -16.42
C TRP A 364 6.47 -2.79 -17.47
N ALA A 365 7.13 -3.80 -18.04
CA ALA A 365 6.49 -4.74 -18.96
C ALA A 365 5.29 -5.47 -18.32
N LEU A 366 5.38 -5.86 -17.05
CA LEU A 366 4.27 -6.50 -16.32
C LEU A 366 3.07 -5.54 -16.13
N PHE A 367 3.33 -4.26 -15.83
CA PHE A 367 2.28 -3.25 -15.71
C PHE A 367 1.66 -2.91 -17.08
N ASP A 368 2.48 -2.82 -18.12
CA ASP A 368 2.01 -2.65 -19.50
C ASP A 368 1.17 -3.88 -19.96
N GLU A 369 1.57 -5.12 -19.63
CA GLU A 369 0.81 -6.36 -19.86
C GLU A 369 -0.53 -6.40 -19.11
N MET A 370 -0.61 -5.79 -17.93
CA MET A 370 -1.86 -5.67 -17.17
C MET A 370 -2.83 -4.63 -17.75
N GLY A 371 -2.41 -3.81 -18.72
CA GLY A 371 -3.24 -2.76 -19.30
C GLY A 371 -3.47 -1.57 -18.35
N VAL A 372 -2.42 -1.19 -17.62
CA VAL A 372 -2.46 -0.08 -16.66
C VAL A 372 -2.75 1.25 -17.36
N ASP A 373 -3.75 1.95 -16.86
CA ASP A 373 -4.04 3.34 -17.17
C ASP A 373 -3.10 4.24 -16.36
N TRP A 374 -2.21 4.92 -17.08
CA TRP A 374 -1.18 5.80 -16.56
C TRP A 374 -1.64 7.25 -16.36
N SER A 375 -2.94 7.55 -16.47
CA SER A 375 -3.46 8.92 -16.27
C SER A 375 -3.81 9.23 -14.81
N VAL A 376 -3.58 10.48 -14.40
CA VAL A 376 -4.10 11.07 -13.15
C VAL A 376 -5.26 11.98 -13.49
N VAL A 377 -6.34 11.86 -12.71
CA VAL A 377 -7.42 12.85 -12.67
C VAL A 377 -7.22 13.72 -11.44
N ASP A 378 -6.99 15.02 -11.59
CA ASP A 378 -7.06 15.93 -10.43
C ASP A 378 -8.51 16.07 -9.99
N ALA A 379 -8.83 15.49 -8.83
CA ALA A 379 -10.16 15.50 -8.24
C ALA A 379 -10.68 16.91 -7.88
N LYS A 380 -9.86 17.96 -7.92
CA LYS A 380 -10.27 19.35 -7.66
C LYS A 380 -10.80 20.06 -8.89
N ASP A 381 -10.07 19.98 -9.99
CA ASP A 381 -10.35 20.74 -11.22
C ASP A 381 -10.89 19.86 -12.36
N GLY A 382 -10.91 18.53 -12.17
CA GLY A 382 -11.44 17.57 -13.15
C GLY A 382 -10.56 17.37 -14.38
N VAL A 383 -9.34 17.93 -14.39
CA VAL A 383 -8.39 17.77 -15.49
C VAL A 383 -7.75 16.40 -15.43
N GLU A 384 -7.92 15.63 -16.50
CA GLU A 384 -7.23 14.36 -16.72
C GLU A 384 -5.90 14.62 -17.46
N LEU A 385 -4.81 14.14 -16.86
CA LEU A 385 -3.47 14.19 -17.43
C LEU A 385 -2.95 12.77 -17.60
N SER A 386 -2.83 12.32 -18.85
CA SER A 386 -2.03 11.15 -19.16
C SER A 386 -0.55 11.47 -18.93
N PHE A 387 0.19 10.56 -18.31
CA PHE A 387 1.64 10.64 -18.20
C PHE A 387 2.22 9.22 -18.17
N GLU A 388 3.52 9.10 -18.04
CA GLU A 388 4.18 7.89 -17.55
C GLU A 388 5.20 8.29 -16.49
N ASP A 389 5.40 7.47 -15.46
CA ASP A 389 6.50 7.58 -14.50
C ASP A 389 7.28 6.28 -14.60
N ARG A 390 8.58 6.33 -14.90
CA ARG A 390 9.47 5.15 -15.06
C ARG A 390 10.85 5.41 -14.47
N GLY A 391 11.56 4.38 -14.03
CA GLY A 391 12.91 4.51 -13.49
C GLY A 391 12.98 4.68 -11.96
N MET A 392 14.21 4.79 -11.45
CA MET A 392 14.52 4.71 -10.02
C MET A 392 13.75 5.71 -9.13
N VAL A 393 12.63 5.29 -8.53
CA VAL A 393 11.73 6.13 -7.70
C VAL A 393 12.46 6.89 -6.57
N THR A 394 13.53 6.33 -6.02
CA THR A 394 14.34 6.90 -4.93
C THR A 394 15.40 7.92 -5.37
N SER A 395 15.54 8.18 -6.67
CA SER A 395 16.55 9.11 -7.21
C SER A 395 16.17 10.59 -7.00
N ASP A 396 17.21 11.41 -6.78
CA ASP A 396 17.10 12.86 -6.63
C ASP A 396 18.18 13.54 -7.50
N PRO A 397 17.82 14.41 -8.47
CA PRO A 397 16.46 14.86 -8.81
C PRO A 397 15.72 13.91 -9.77
N THR A 398 14.39 13.99 -9.76
CA THR A 398 13.52 13.40 -10.79
C THR A 398 13.67 14.16 -12.13
N ILE A 399 13.52 13.47 -13.25
CA ILE A 399 13.51 14.06 -14.60
C ILE A 399 12.08 14.20 -15.08
N VAL A 400 11.72 15.35 -15.66
CA VAL A 400 10.37 15.60 -16.17
C VAL A 400 10.43 15.98 -17.65
N CYS A 401 9.88 15.14 -18.51
CA CYS A 401 9.93 15.28 -19.96
C CYS A 401 8.69 16.03 -20.47
N LEU A 402 8.90 17.17 -21.15
CA LEU A 402 7.87 18.12 -21.58
C LEU A 402 7.80 18.21 -23.13
N PRO A 403 6.84 17.54 -23.79
CA PRO A 403 6.81 17.43 -25.25
C PRO A 403 6.48 18.76 -25.96
N GLY A 404 6.89 18.85 -27.23
CA GLY A 404 6.76 20.05 -28.06
C GLY A 404 5.42 20.18 -28.81
N LEU A 405 5.35 21.19 -29.68
CA LEU A 405 4.24 21.40 -30.62
C LEU A 405 3.97 20.15 -31.47
N GLY A 406 2.71 19.70 -31.48
CA GLY A 406 2.25 18.58 -32.30
C GLY A 406 2.77 17.20 -31.87
N GLN A 407 3.38 17.11 -30.68
CA GLN A 407 3.99 15.89 -30.16
C GLN A 407 3.38 15.49 -28.81
N ASP A 408 3.59 14.24 -28.43
CA ASP A 408 3.33 13.72 -27.10
C ASP A 408 4.59 13.06 -26.50
N HIS A 409 4.45 12.44 -25.32
CA HIS A 409 5.51 11.72 -24.61
C HIS A 409 6.36 10.73 -25.44
N ARG A 410 5.87 10.23 -26.59
CA ARG A 410 6.59 9.31 -27.50
C ARG A 410 7.89 9.90 -28.03
N CYS A 411 8.01 11.23 -28.19
CA CYS A 411 9.28 11.86 -28.60
C CYS A 411 10.46 11.57 -27.63
N TYR A 412 10.17 11.16 -26.39
CA TYR A 412 11.16 10.76 -25.39
C TYR A 412 11.43 9.25 -25.31
N GLN A 413 10.76 8.40 -26.08
CA GLN A 413 10.96 6.94 -26.01
C GLN A 413 12.40 6.52 -26.33
N TYR A 414 13.08 7.28 -27.20
CA TYR A 414 14.46 7.03 -27.62
C TYR A 414 15.51 7.40 -26.56
N ILE A 415 15.22 8.39 -25.70
CA ILE A 415 16.12 8.79 -24.61
C ILE A 415 15.86 8.02 -23.31
N LEU A 416 14.63 7.52 -23.12
CA LEU A 416 14.20 6.81 -21.91
C LEU A 416 15.17 5.69 -21.46
N PRO A 417 15.70 4.80 -22.33
CA PRO A 417 16.67 3.76 -21.91
C PRO A 417 17.96 4.30 -21.30
N PHE A 418 18.36 5.54 -21.64
CA PHE A 418 19.56 6.18 -21.11
C PHE A 418 19.33 6.93 -19.78
N LEU A 419 18.07 6.96 -19.31
CA LEU A 419 17.63 7.71 -18.13
C LEU A 419 17.10 6.83 -17.00
N VAL A 420 16.27 5.81 -17.29
CA VAL A 420 15.52 5.06 -16.25
C VAL A 420 16.40 4.36 -15.22
N GLY A 421 17.55 3.80 -15.62
CA GLY A 421 18.53 3.21 -14.70
C GLY A 421 19.38 4.21 -13.91
N LYS A 422 19.01 5.50 -13.88
CA LYS A 422 19.73 6.57 -13.16
C LYS A 422 18.79 7.56 -12.47
N TYR A 423 17.58 7.71 -13.00
CA TYR A 423 16.61 8.71 -12.59
C TYR A 423 15.19 8.13 -12.67
N ARG A 424 14.31 8.62 -11.80
CA ARG A 424 12.87 8.64 -11.99
C ARG A 424 12.58 9.60 -13.14
N VAL A 425 11.79 9.19 -14.13
CA VAL A 425 11.50 9.91 -15.36
C VAL A 425 10.00 9.98 -15.54
N ILE A 426 9.45 11.19 -15.39
CA ILE A 426 8.04 11.46 -15.59
C ILE A 426 7.86 12.08 -16.98
N ARG A 427 7.22 11.36 -17.90
CA ARG A 427 6.87 11.85 -19.24
C ARG A 427 5.41 12.27 -19.26
N ILE A 428 5.12 13.56 -19.33
CA ILE A 428 3.72 14.03 -19.33
C ILE A 428 3.17 14.12 -20.76
N LEU A 429 1.86 14.00 -20.87
CA LEU A 429 1.09 14.59 -21.96
C LEU A 429 0.44 15.87 -21.43
N TRP A 430 0.21 16.83 -22.31
CA TRP A 430 -0.53 18.05 -21.95
C TRP A 430 -2.02 17.75 -21.78
N ARG A 431 -2.78 18.63 -21.12
CA ARG A 431 -4.24 18.49 -21.09
C ARG A 431 -4.81 18.39 -22.51
N ASN A 432 -5.86 17.58 -22.66
CA ASN A 432 -6.47 17.19 -23.94
C ASN A 432 -5.51 16.48 -24.93
N HIS A 433 -4.33 16.02 -24.48
CA HIS A 433 -3.44 15.15 -25.25
C HIS A 433 -3.42 13.77 -24.57
N GLY A 434 -3.91 12.75 -25.26
CA GLY A 434 -4.13 11.41 -24.69
C GLY A 434 -5.38 10.77 -25.26
N ALA A 435 -5.90 9.74 -24.58
CA ALA A 435 -7.07 8.98 -25.03
C ALA A 435 -8.38 9.81 -25.06
N ASN A 436 -8.51 10.80 -24.17
CA ASN A 436 -9.74 11.59 -23.96
C ASN A 436 -9.57 13.06 -24.42
N SER A 437 -9.30 13.27 -25.71
CA SER A 437 -8.95 14.58 -26.30
C SER A 437 -10.16 15.42 -26.78
N GLU A 438 -11.25 15.48 -26.01
CA GLU A 438 -12.53 16.06 -26.48
C GLU A 438 -12.68 17.59 -26.33
N SER A 439 -11.92 18.26 -25.45
CA SER A 439 -12.06 19.72 -25.24
C SER A 439 -11.23 20.56 -26.22
N THR A 440 -11.84 21.63 -26.74
CA THR A 440 -11.23 22.64 -27.61
C THR A 440 -10.82 23.93 -26.88
N ASP A 441 -10.86 23.94 -25.55
CA ASP A 441 -10.58 25.14 -24.76
C ASP A 441 -9.11 25.56 -24.86
N LYS A 442 -8.86 26.86 -24.99
CA LYS A 442 -7.50 27.42 -25.03
C LYS A 442 -6.98 27.64 -23.61
N TRP A 443 -5.89 26.98 -23.28
CA TRP A 443 -5.12 27.13 -22.04
C TRP A 443 -3.82 27.91 -22.28
N SER A 444 -3.11 28.33 -21.22
CA SER A 444 -1.84 29.04 -21.35
C SER A 444 -0.63 28.21 -20.88
N VAL A 445 0.57 28.78 -20.96
CA VAL A 445 1.79 28.16 -20.38
C VAL A 445 1.71 28.12 -18.86
N GLU A 446 1.04 29.10 -18.25
CA GLU A 446 0.73 29.10 -16.83
C GLU A 446 -0.16 27.93 -16.42
N ASP A 447 -1.10 27.53 -17.27
CA ASP A 447 -1.96 26.36 -17.08
C ASP A 447 -1.15 25.06 -17.22
N GLN A 448 -0.31 24.92 -18.25
CA GLN A 448 0.63 23.78 -18.37
C GLN A 448 1.50 23.62 -17.13
N ALA A 449 1.97 24.74 -16.58
CA ALA A 449 2.79 24.75 -15.37
C ALA A 449 1.95 24.35 -14.15
N ASN A 450 0.70 24.82 -14.01
CA ASN A 450 -0.19 24.41 -12.93
C ASN A 450 -0.43 22.89 -12.96
N ASP A 451 -0.84 22.36 -14.11
CA ASP A 451 -1.10 20.93 -14.36
C ASP A 451 0.11 20.07 -13.98
N THR A 452 1.27 20.44 -14.53
CA THR A 452 2.52 19.71 -14.30
C THR A 452 2.92 19.75 -12.83
N ILE A 453 2.75 20.90 -12.15
CA ILE A 453 3.09 21.04 -10.73
C ILE A 453 2.13 20.22 -9.86
N ALA A 454 0.82 20.23 -10.15
CA ALA A 454 -0.19 19.46 -9.42
C ALA A 454 0.06 17.95 -9.54
N LEU A 455 0.40 17.46 -10.75
CA LEU A 455 0.83 16.08 -10.98
C LEU A 455 2.12 15.74 -10.21
N LEU A 456 3.11 16.63 -10.21
CA LEU A 456 4.36 16.39 -9.48
C LEU A 456 4.17 16.44 -7.96
N ASP A 457 3.23 17.23 -7.45
CA ASP A 457 2.81 17.25 -6.04
C ASP A 457 2.10 15.95 -5.65
N SER A 458 1.18 15.43 -6.48
CA SER A 458 0.45 14.17 -6.21
C SER A 458 1.37 12.94 -6.23
N LEU A 459 2.42 12.98 -7.06
CA LEU A 459 3.53 12.02 -7.16
C LEU A 459 4.66 12.26 -6.13
N GLN A 460 4.49 13.22 -5.22
CA GLN A 460 5.41 13.60 -4.13
C GLN A 460 6.81 14.07 -4.58
N VAL A 461 6.96 14.53 -5.82
CA VAL A 461 8.24 14.96 -6.41
C VAL A 461 8.71 16.30 -5.85
N GLN A 462 9.64 16.25 -4.90
CA GLN A 462 10.16 17.43 -4.21
C GLN A 462 11.18 18.24 -5.04
N LYS A 463 11.94 17.59 -5.93
CA LYS A 463 12.98 18.24 -6.75
C LYS A 463 13.08 17.58 -8.12
N PHE A 464 13.09 18.39 -9.17
CA PHE A 464 13.09 17.87 -10.54
C PHE A 464 13.82 18.74 -11.57
N ILE A 465 14.25 18.13 -12.67
CA ILE A 465 14.83 18.81 -13.84
C ILE A 465 13.89 18.61 -15.03
N PRO A 466 13.26 19.69 -15.53
CA PRO A 466 12.60 19.68 -16.83
C PRO A 466 13.58 19.42 -17.97
N ILE A 467 13.27 18.46 -18.83
CA ILE A 467 13.84 18.30 -20.17
C ILE A 467 12.72 18.60 -21.16
N SER A 468 12.80 19.70 -21.88
CA SER A 468 11.75 20.13 -22.80
C SER A 468 12.20 20.08 -24.25
N HIS A 469 11.36 19.53 -25.13
CA HIS A 469 11.60 19.56 -26.57
C HIS A 469 10.80 20.70 -27.23
N PHE A 470 11.44 21.42 -28.14
CA PHE A 470 10.89 22.62 -28.78
C PHE A 470 10.20 23.55 -27.75
N GLN A 471 8.92 23.86 -27.94
CA GLN A 471 8.19 24.91 -27.23
C GLN A 471 7.65 24.46 -25.86
N GLY A 472 7.81 23.18 -25.48
CA GLY A 472 7.68 22.74 -24.08
C GLY A 472 8.62 23.50 -23.13
N GLY A 473 9.68 24.14 -23.68
CA GLY A 473 10.59 25.01 -22.96
C GLY A 473 9.92 26.23 -22.31
N TRP A 474 8.80 26.71 -22.85
CA TRP A 474 8.02 27.79 -22.19
C TRP A 474 7.51 27.33 -20.82
N CYS A 475 6.92 26.13 -20.74
CA CYS A 475 6.46 25.54 -19.48
C CYS A 475 7.63 25.28 -18.51
N ALA A 476 8.76 24.77 -19.02
CA ALA A 476 9.97 24.57 -18.22
C ALA A 476 10.46 25.85 -17.53
N MET A 477 10.52 26.97 -18.27
CA MET A 477 10.91 28.28 -17.76
C MET A 477 9.86 28.88 -16.80
N GLU A 478 8.58 28.60 -17.01
CA GLU A 478 7.50 29.05 -16.14
C GLU A 478 7.52 28.33 -14.79
N MET A 479 7.65 27.00 -14.77
CA MET A 479 7.85 26.23 -13.55
C MET A 479 9.12 26.67 -12.80
N ALA A 480 10.24 26.85 -13.49
CA ALA A 480 11.49 27.34 -12.91
C ALA A 480 11.33 28.71 -12.21
N ALA A 481 10.60 29.64 -12.84
CA ALA A 481 10.39 30.98 -12.30
C ALA A 481 9.48 31.00 -11.06
N ARG A 482 8.50 30.08 -10.98
CA ARG A 482 7.56 29.96 -9.86
C ARG A 482 8.16 29.26 -8.65
N LEU A 483 8.84 28.14 -8.91
CA LEU A 483 9.28 27.20 -7.87
C LEU A 483 10.71 27.48 -7.39
N GLY A 484 11.50 28.20 -8.19
CA GLY A 484 12.89 28.53 -7.88
C GLY A 484 13.84 27.32 -7.92
N LYS A 485 15.14 27.62 -7.81
CA LYS A 485 16.23 26.63 -7.95
C LYS A 485 16.31 25.58 -6.83
N THR A 486 15.52 25.70 -5.76
CA THR A 486 15.43 24.68 -4.71
C THR A 486 14.66 23.45 -5.18
N ARG A 487 13.56 23.67 -5.93
CA ARG A 487 12.69 22.61 -6.48
C ARG A 487 13.01 22.32 -7.95
N VAL A 488 13.40 23.33 -8.72
CA VAL A 488 13.82 23.21 -10.13
C VAL A 488 15.29 23.65 -10.26
N PRO A 489 16.28 22.87 -9.80
CA PRO A 489 17.70 23.28 -9.77
C PRO A 489 18.33 23.48 -11.15
N ALA A 490 17.77 22.87 -12.19
CA ALA A 490 18.22 23.02 -13.56
C ALA A 490 17.09 22.80 -14.58
N VAL A 491 17.31 23.27 -15.81
CA VAL A 491 16.42 23.08 -16.97
C VAL A 491 17.27 22.72 -18.19
N LEU A 492 16.87 21.68 -18.92
CA LEU A 492 17.47 21.25 -20.18
C LEU A 492 16.51 21.54 -21.34
N LEU A 493 16.86 22.51 -22.18
CA LEU A 493 16.08 22.88 -23.37
C LEU A 493 16.66 22.14 -24.59
N THR A 494 15.83 21.50 -25.43
CA THR A 494 16.28 20.81 -26.65
C THR A 494 15.63 21.32 -27.94
N ASP A 495 16.46 21.72 -28.91
CA ASP A 495 16.10 22.28 -30.23
C ASP A 495 15.01 23.38 -30.18
N PHE A 496 15.14 24.28 -29.20
CA PHE A 496 14.21 25.39 -29.00
C PHE A 496 14.81 26.69 -29.55
N ILE A 497 14.07 27.42 -30.39
CA ILE A 497 14.56 28.67 -31.00
C ILE A 497 14.63 29.77 -29.91
N LEU A 498 15.80 29.94 -29.28
CA LEU A 498 15.93 30.84 -28.13
C LEU A 498 16.07 32.32 -28.48
N THR A 499 16.37 32.63 -29.74
CA THR A 499 16.54 33.99 -30.27
C THR A 499 15.19 34.58 -30.69
N ARG A 500 15.18 35.80 -31.25
CA ARG A 500 13.95 36.38 -31.80
C ARG A 500 13.48 35.56 -33.03
N PRO A 501 12.17 35.30 -33.16
CA PRO A 501 11.65 34.48 -34.25
C PRO A 501 11.82 35.20 -35.60
N PRO A 502 12.26 34.51 -36.67
CA PRO A 502 12.25 35.08 -38.01
C PRO A 502 10.84 35.53 -38.42
N PRO A 503 10.65 36.64 -39.16
CA PRO A 503 9.33 37.11 -39.56
C PRO A 503 8.49 36.07 -40.32
N ASP A 504 9.12 35.22 -41.12
CA ASP A 504 8.43 34.17 -41.87
C ASP A 504 7.94 33.04 -40.96
N PHE A 505 8.67 32.70 -39.88
CA PHE A 505 8.19 31.72 -38.89
C PHE A 505 6.91 32.19 -38.18
N ILE A 506 6.77 33.49 -37.90
CA ILE A 506 5.53 34.04 -37.35
C ILE A 506 4.37 33.95 -38.35
N LYS A 507 4.62 34.18 -39.66
CA LYS A 507 3.60 33.97 -40.70
C LYS A 507 3.17 32.52 -40.78
N ASP A 508 4.10 31.58 -40.70
CA ASP A 508 3.81 30.14 -40.71
C ASP A 508 2.91 29.75 -39.52
N LEU A 509 3.20 30.26 -38.31
CA LEU A 509 2.35 30.09 -37.12
C LEU A 509 0.94 30.68 -37.29
N GLN A 510 0.81 31.83 -37.97
CA GLN A 510 -0.49 32.45 -38.25
C GLN A 510 -1.27 31.67 -39.32
N MET A 511 -0.60 31.13 -40.35
CA MET A 511 -1.22 30.26 -41.35
C MET A 511 -1.71 28.93 -40.76
N MET A 512 -0.98 28.37 -39.78
CA MET A 512 -1.39 27.16 -39.05
C MET A 512 -2.54 27.38 -38.06
N GLN A 513 -2.85 28.62 -37.71
CA GLN A 513 -4.04 28.95 -36.91
C GLN A 513 -5.35 28.97 -37.74
N ASN A 514 -5.28 29.00 -39.06
CA ASN A 514 -6.43 29.09 -39.97
C ASN A 514 -6.80 27.72 -40.58
N LYS A 515 -8.09 27.37 -40.57
CA LYS A 515 -8.60 26.03 -40.93
C LYS A 515 -8.47 25.71 -42.42
N GLU A 516 -8.41 26.73 -43.28
CA GLU A 516 -8.24 26.59 -44.73
C GLU A 516 -6.75 26.49 -45.15
N THR A 517 -5.83 27.08 -44.37
CA THR A 517 -4.40 27.15 -44.74
C THR A 517 -3.45 26.30 -43.91
N TRP A 518 -3.89 25.67 -42.79
CA TRP A 518 -2.95 25.07 -41.84
C TRP A 518 -2.00 24.03 -42.42
N GLN A 519 -2.50 23.10 -43.25
CA GLN A 519 -1.68 22.08 -43.92
C GLN A 519 -0.61 22.69 -44.84
N GLN A 520 -0.87 23.88 -45.40
CA GLN A 520 0.05 24.61 -46.26
C GLN A 520 1.22 25.22 -45.46
N GLY A 521 1.03 25.53 -44.18
CA GLY A 521 2.10 25.95 -43.25
C GLY A 521 2.81 24.78 -42.56
N GLN A 522 2.07 23.72 -42.22
CA GLN A 522 2.57 22.54 -41.52
C GLN A 522 3.62 21.78 -42.35
N ALA A 523 3.32 21.44 -43.61
CA ALA A 523 4.21 20.59 -44.41
C ALA A 523 5.59 21.23 -44.71
N PRO A 524 5.71 22.53 -45.05
CA PRO A 524 7.02 23.21 -45.14
C PRO A 524 7.79 23.23 -43.82
N LEU A 525 7.09 23.40 -42.69
CA LEU A 525 7.72 23.43 -41.37
C LEU A 525 8.27 22.05 -40.96
N ILE A 526 7.50 20.97 -41.13
CA ILE A 526 7.98 19.59 -40.91
C ILE A 526 9.17 19.29 -41.83
N LYS A 527 9.10 19.67 -43.12
CA LYS A 527 10.23 19.52 -44.05
C LYS A 527 11.48 20.26 -43.59
N LYS A 528 11.34 21.45 -43.00
CA LYS A 528 12.44 22.22 -42.40
C LYS A 528 13.01 21.54 -41.15
N TRP A 529 12.16 20.96 -40.30
CA TRP A 529 12.59 20.20 -39.13
C TRP A 529 13.33 18.91 -39.48
N LEU A 530 12.87 18.19 -40.51
CA LEU A 530 13.53 17.01 -41.05
C LEU A 530 14.88 17.34 -41.70
N ASN A 531 14.99 18.50 -42.38
CA ASN A 531 16.25 18.97 -43.01
C ASN A 531 16.94 17.94 -43.94
N ASN A 532 16.14 17.09 -44.62
CA ASN A 532 16.61 15.95 -45.42
C ASN A 532 17.42 14.91 -44.64
N THR A 533 17.14 14.73 -43.34
CA THR A 533 17.78 13.69 -42.52
C THR A 533 17.57 12.29 -43.10
N SER A 534 18.60 11.46 -42.92
CA SER A 534 18.59 10.02 -43.17
C SER A 534 18.31 9.20 -41.90
N ASN A 535 18.17 9.85 -40.73
CA ASN A 535 17.99 9.17 -39.46
C ASN A 535 16.60 8.50 -39.38
N LYS A 536 16.60 7.17 -39.32
CA LYS A 536 15.38 6.38 -39.29
C LYS A 536 14.46 6.73 -38.11
N ASN A 537 14.99 6.91 -36.90
CA ASN A 537 14.16 7.22 -35.73
C ASN A 537 13.41 8.55 -35.90
N VAL A 538 14.05 9.54 -36.51
CA VAL A 538 13.43 10.85 -36.77
C VAL A 538 12.34 10.74 -37.85
N LEU A 539 12.58 9.96 -38.91
CA LEU A 539 11.59 9.70 -39.95
C LEU A 539 10.39 8.92 -39.38
N ASP A 540 10.64 7.81 -38.68
CA ASP A 540 9.62 6.98 -38.02
C ASP A 540 8.78 7.83 -37.04
N HIS A 541 9.42 8.69 -36.23
CA HIS A 541 8.72 9.60 -35.29
C HIS A 541 7.85 10.63 -36.02
N CYS A 542 8.37 11.25 -37.09
CA CYS A 542 7.61 12.23 -37.87
C CYS A 542 6.43 11.61 -38.62
N GLU A 543 6.54 10.35 -39.05
CA GLU A 543 5.48 9.63 -39.77
C GLU A 543 4.38 9.08 -38.83
N ASN A 544 4.74 8.63 -37.62
CA ASN A 544 3.81 7.90 -36.74
C ASN A 544 3.35 8.68 -35.48
N ASP A 545 4.12 9.68 -35.03
CA ASP A 545 3.87 10.34 -33.74
C ASP A 545 3.54 11.84 -33.85
N LEU A 546 3.84 12.48 -34.99
CA LEU A 546 3.74 13.93 -35.16
C LEU A 546 2.44 14.41 -35.84
N ASP A 547 1.60 13.48 -36.31
CA ASP A 547 0.41 13.74 -37.14
C ASP A 547 -0.91 13.18 -36.56
N THR A 548 -0.92 12.76 -35.29
CA THR A 548 -2.13 12.17 -34.66
C THR A 548 -3.17 13.20 -34.21
N ASN A 549 -2.88 14.49 -34.37
CA ASN A 549 -3.59 15.60 -33.74
C ASN A 549 -4.01 16.61 -34.81
N GLY A 550 -5.32 16.73 -35.06
CA GLY A 550 -5.89 17.53 -36.15
C GLY A 550 -5.73 19.05 -36.02
N PHE A 551 -6.41 19.79 -36.90
CA PHE A 551 -6.35 21.26 -37.00
C PHE A 551 -6.46 21.97 -35.65
N GLU A 552 -7.39 21.52 -34.80
CA GLU A 552 -7.71 22.11 -33.52
C GLU A 552 -6.48 22.18 -32.61
N ASN A 553 -5.70 21.09 -32.54
CA ASN A 553 -4.45 21.03 -31.79
C ASN A 553 -3.36 21.90 -32.46
N TRP A 554 -3.11 21.76 -33.78
CA TRP A 554 -2.10 22.61 -34.45
C TRP A 554 -2.38 24.11 -34.31
N SER A 555 -3.64 24.53 -34.43
CA SER A 555 -4.08 25.92 -34.32
C SER A 555 -3.90 26.46 -32.91
N TYR A 556 -4.37 25.74 -31.88
CA TYR A 556 -4.18 26.09 -30.48
C TYR A 556 -2.69 26.31 -30.15
N PHE A 557 -1.87 25.42 -30.64
CA PHE A 557 -0.51 25.22 -30.17
C PHE A 557 0.43 26.19 -30.91
N CYS A 558 0.14 26.51 -32.18
CA CYS A 558 0.75 27.65 -32.88
C CYS A 558 0.36 29.01 -32.27
N TRP A 559 -0.91 29.18 -31.87
CA TRP A 559 -1.37 30.36 -31.14
C TRP A 559 -0.61 30.55 -29.82
N LEU A 560 -0.41 29.49 -29.03
CA LEU A 560 0.33 29.52 -27.78
C LEU A 560 1.77 30.00 -27.99
N VAL A 561 2.43 29.49 -29.04
CA VAL A 561 3.80 29.84 -29.39
C VAL A 561 3.90 31.30 -29.83
N GLU A 562 3.01 31.78 -30.70
CA GLU A 562 2.95 33.18 -31.12
C GLU A 562 2.79 34.11 -29.91
N LYS A 563 1.85 33.83 -29.00
CA LYS A 563 1.57 34.68 -27.83
C LYS A 563 2.75 34.74 -26.85
N ASN A 564 3.55 33.68 -26.72
CA ASN A 564 4.75 33.72 -25.89
C ASN A 564 5.89 34.52 -26.53
N TYR A 565 6.09 34.43 -27.85
CA TYR A 565 7.03 35.30 -28.54
C TYR A 565 6.60 36.77 -28.52
N GLU A 566 5.30 37.06 -28.65
CA GLU A 566 4.76 38.43 -28.52
C GLU A 566 5.01 39.00 -27.12
N ARG A 567 4.78 38.22 -26.06
CA ARG A 567 4.96 38.65 -24.66
C ARG A 567 6.41 38.84 -24.24
N TRP A 568 7.31 37.94 -24.65
CA TRP A 568 8.69 37.89 -24.15
C TRP A 568 9.75 38.32 -25.16
N GLY A 569 9.38 38.50 -26.44
CA GLY A 569 10.28 38.77 -27.56
C GLY A 569 11.12 37.56 -27.99
N SER A 570 11.67 36.81 -27.03
CA SER A 570 12.35 35.53 -27.23
C SER A 570 12.43 34.72 -25.92
N PRO A 571 12.69 33.40 -25.99
CA PRO A 571 13.01 32.60 -24.81
C PRO A 571 14.21 33.12 -24.01
N MET A 572 15.25 33.67 -24.66
CA MET A 572 16.34 34.36 -23.95
C MET A 572 15.82 35.54 -23.09
N GLY A 573 14.90 36.36 -23.61
CA GLY A 573 14.25 37.42 -22.83
C GLY A 573 13.40 36.87 -21.67
N ARG A 574 12.75 35.72 -21.86
CA ARG A 574 12.03 35.03 -20.78
C ARG A 574 12.95 34.48 -19.70
N LEU A 575 14.15 34.01 -20.05
CA LEU A 575 15.17 33.56 -19.11
C LEU A 575 15.72 34.72 -18.28
N GLU A 576 16.03 35.85 -18.92
CA GLU A 576 16.50 37.08 -18.23
C GLU A 576 15.45 37.66 -17.25
N ALA A 577 14.16 37.38 -17.47
CA ALA A 577 13.09 37.77 -16.56
C ALA A 577 13.00 36.90 -15.28
N ILE A 578 13.77 35.81 -15.16
CA ILE A 578 13.79 34.96 -13.96
C ILE A 578 14.69 35.61 -12.90
N LYS A 579 14.12 35.94 -11.73
CA LYS A 579 14.82 36.66 -10.65
C LYS A 579 16.01 35.89 -10.03
N ASP A 580 15.94 34.57 -10.00
CA ASP A 580 17.00 33.68 -9.52
C ASP A 580 17.04 32.43 -10.42
N PRO A 581 17.67 32.52 -11.61
CA PRO A 581 17.59 31.48 -12.62
C PRO A 581 18.30 30.20 -12.17
N PRO A 582 17.74 29.01 -12.49
CA PRO A 582 18.42 27.75 -12.27
C PRO A 582 19.55 27.55 -13.29
N LEU A 583 20.28 26.43 -13.20
CA LEU A 583 21.21 26.05 -14.26
C LEU A 583 20.44 25.73 -15.56
N VAL A 584 20.56 26.56 -16.58
CA VAL A 584 19.94 26.35 -17.88
C VAL A 584 20.98 25.84 -18.87
N ARG A 585 20.65 24.74 -19.55
CA ARG A 585 21.45 24.22 -20.66
C ARG A 585 20.59 24.10 -21.91
N HIS A 586 20.98 24.78 -22.98
CA HIS A 586 20.36 24.60 -24.29
C HIS A 586 21.17 23.64 -25.17
N VAL A 587 20.53 22.61 -25.72
CA VAL A 587 21.18 21.60 -26.55
C VAL A 587 20.44 21.48 -27.87
N PHE A 588 21.13 21.72 -28.98
CA PHE A 588 20.48 21.80 -30.29
C PHE A 588 21.40 21.31 -31.39
N SER A 589 20.84 20.75 -32.46
CA SER A 589 21.57 20.44 -33.69
C SER A 589 21.36 21.53 -34.75
N HIS A 590 20.19 22.19 -34.71
CA HIS A 590 19.78 23.25 -35.64
C HIS A 590 19.06 24.39 -34.90
N PRO A 591 19.03 25.64 -35.42
CA PRO A 591 19.67 26.13 -36.65
C PRO A 591 21.21 26.06 -36.62
N ARG A 592 21.84 26.09 -37.80
CA ARG A 592 23.32 25.93 -37.98
C ARG A 592 24.02 27.22 -38.41
N GLU A 593 23.26 28.28 -38.65
CA GLU A 593 23.71 29.60 -39.05
C GLU A 593 24.60 30.21 -37.97
N GLU A 594 25.78 30.71 -38.36
CA GLU A 594 26.77 31.22 -37.40
C GLU A 594 26.26 32.45 -36.61
N ALA A 595 25.28 33.19 -37.14
CA ALA A 595 24.58 34.24 -36.38
C ALA A 595 23.83 33.68 -35.15
N TYR A 596 23.19 32.51 -35.29
CA TYR A 596 22.48 31.86 -34.18
C TYR A 596 23.46 31.38 -33.09
N LEU A 597 24.63 30.87 -33.51
CA LEU A 597 25.71 30.52 -32.59
C LEU A 597 26.28 31.75 -31.87
N ALA A 598 26.54 32.84 -32.58
CA ALA A 598 27.05 34.08 -32.00
C ALA A 598 26.10 34.69 -30.95
N GLU A 599 24.78 34.62 -31.15
CA GLU A 599 23.80 35.02 -30.13
C GLU A 599 23.88 34.13 -28.87
N HIS A 600 24.12 32.82 -29.02
CA HIS A 600 24.30 31.91 -27.89
C HIS A 600 25.61 32.16 -27.12
N GLU A 601 26.70 32.43 -27.83
CA GLU A 601 28.00 32.78 -27.23
C GLU A 601 27.90 34.09 -26.44
N GLU A 602 27.27 35.12 -27.02
CA GLU A 602 27.05 36.40 -26.36
C GLU A 602 26.12 36.31 -25.14
N PHE A 603 25.07 35.49 -25.20
CA PHE A 603 24.17 35.24 -24.07
C PHE A 603 24.88 34.47 -22.94
N ALA A 604 25.64 33.43 -23.27
CA ALA A 604 26.45 32.69 -22.29
C ALA A 604 27.54 33.56 -21.66
N ARG A 605 28.15 34.47 -22.42
CA ARG A 605 29.15 35.43 -21.94
C ARG A 605 28.56 36.48 -20.97
N LYS A 606 27.29 36.85 -21.15
CA LYS A 606 26.54 37.71 -20.22
C LYS A 606 26.12 36.98 -18.94
N HIS A 607 25.80 35.69 -19.07
CA HIS A 607 25.18 34.88 -18.01
C HIS A 607 25.98 33.63 -17.63
N PRO A 608 27.30 33.73 -17.36
CA PRO A 608 28.19 32.56 -17.24
C PRO A 608 27.90 31.69 -16.01
N ASP A 609 27.25 32.23 -14.98
CA ASP A 609 26.96 31.53 -13.74
C ASP A 609 25.77 30.57 -13.84
N TRP A 610 24.92 30.70 -14.86
CA TRP A 610 23.67 29.94 -14.95
C TRP A 610 23.27 29.50 -16.36
N PHE A 611 23.72 30.15 -17.43
CA PHE A 611 23.43 29.71 -18.79
C PHE A 611 24.61 28.96 -19.43
N SER A 612 24.31 27.88 -20.14
CA SER A 612 25.26 27.17 -20.99
C SER A 612 24.55 26.59 -22.22
N PHE A 613 25.31 26.22 -23.24
CA PHE A 613 24.75 25.53 -24.41
C PHE A 613 25.69 24.47 -24.98
N ALA A 614 25.17 23.61 -25.85
CA ALA A 614 25.92 22.65 -26.64
C ALA A 614 25.29 22.48 -28.03
N ARG A 615 26.03 22.81 -29.09
CA ARG A 615 25.64 22.55 -30.47
C ARG A 615 26.07 21.13 -30.86
N LEU A 616 25.11 20.23 -31.02
CA LEU A 616 25.33 18.85 -31.47
C LEU A 616 25.49 18.78 -32.99
N ARG A 617 25.78 17.58 -33.50
CA ARG A 617 26.01 17.31 -34.93
C ARG A 617 24.88 16.52 -35.60
N GLY A 618 23.66 16.63 -35.10
CA GLY A 618 22.49 15.98 -35.69
C GLY A 618 22.08 16.60 -37.03
N GLU A 619 21.47 15.80 -37.89
CA GLU A 619 20.98 16.15 -39.21
C GLU A 619 19.63 16.91 -39.16
N SER A 620 18.88 16.79 -38.07
CA SER A 620 17.51 17.27 -37.91
C SER A 620 17.35 18.28 -36.75
N HIS A 621 16.12 18.77 -36.58
CA HIS A 621 15.69 19.52 -35.39
C HIS A 621 15.21 18.62 -34.22
N PHE A 622 15.38 17.30 -34.28
CA PHE A 622 14.86 16.35 -33.29
C PHE A 622 16.00 15.69 -32.47
N SER A 623 16.91 16.45 -31.86
CA SER A 623 18.11 15.88 -31.22
C SER A 623 17.81 14.90 -30.07
N VAL A 624 16.62 14.97 -29.45
CA VAL A 624 16.18 14.00 -28.42
C VAL A 624 15.82 12.62 -28.99
N VAL A 625 15.37 12.59 -30.25
CA VAL A 625 15.07 11.38 -31.04
C VAL A 625 16.31 10.87 -31.77
N GLU A 626 17.08 11.80 -32.34
CA GLU A 626 18.21 11.52 -33.22
C GLU A 626 19.48 11.15 -32.43
N LEU A 627 19.76 11.86 -31.34
CA LEU A 627 21.00 11.76 -30.54
C LEU A 627 20.73 11.57 -29.04
N PRO A 628 19.86 10.60 -28.64
CA PRO A 628 19.41 10.43 -27.26
C PRO A 628 20.55 10.26 -26.24
N GLU A 629 21.58 9.50 -26.59
CA GLU A 629 22.78 9.31 -25.74
C GLU A 629 23.49 10.65 -25.48
N ALA A 630 23.67 11.48 -26.51
CA ALA A 630 24.32 12.78 -26.38
C ALA A 630 23.52 13.73 -25.48
N ILE A 631 22.19 13.72 -25.57
CA ILE A 631 21.31 14.49 -24.68
C ILE A 631 21.40 13.97 -23.24
N SER A 632 21.40 12.64 -23.02
CA SER A 632 21.59 12.04 -21.69
C SER A 632 22.96 12.40 -21.07
N LEU A 633 24.02 12.50 -21.88
CA LEU A 633 25.32 13.02 -21.43
C LEU A 633 25.27 14.50 -21.05
N GLN A 634 24.53 15.35 -21.77
CA GLN A 634 24.34 16.76 -21.39
C GLN A 634 23.56 16.89 -20.07
N LEU A 635 22.53 16.07 -19.86
CA LEU A 635 21.81 15.99 -18.60
C LEU A 635 22.70 15.52 -17.45
N SER A 636 23.49 14.46 -17.66
CA SER A 636 24.42 13.92 -16.67
C SER A 636 25.43 14.98 -16.22
N HIS A 637 25.94 15.78 -17.16
CA HIS A 637 26.82 16.91 -16.87
C HIS A 637 26.11 18.00 -16.04
N LEU A 638 24.87 18.33 -16.38
CA LEU A 638 24.04 19.32 -15.68
C LEU A 638 23.76 18.88 -14.23
N VAL A 639 23.34 17.63 -14.02
CA VAL A 639 23.19 17.02 -12.67
C VAL A 639 24.51 17.04 -11.90
N GLY A 640 25.62 16.74 -12.57
CA GLY A 640 26.97 16.84 -11.99
C GLY A 640 27.38 18.27 -11.62
N GLN A 641 26.84 19.31 -12.24
CA GLN A 641 27.03 20.70 -11.81
C GLN A 641 26.19 21.05 -10.57
N ILE A 642 24.95 20.57 -10.49
CA ILE A 642 24.08 20.76 -9.31
C ILE A 642 24.74 20.15 -8.07
N LYS A 643 25.25 18.91 -8.15
CA LYS A 643 25.93 18.22 -7.03
C LYS A 643 27.25 18.86 -6.57
N ARG A 644 27.75 19.88 -7.28
CA ARG A 644 28.99 20.63 -6.95
C ARG A 644 28.73 22.04 -6.42
N ARG A 645 27.46 22.45 -6.33
CA ARG A 645 27.00 23.74 -5.78
C ARG A 645 26.29 23.52 -4.44
#